data_AF-A0A6V8K6K4-F1
#
_entry.id   AF-A0A6V8K6K4-F1
#
_cell.length_a   1.000
_cell.length_b   1.000
_cell.length_c   1.000
_cell.angle_alpha   90.00
_cell.angle_beta   90.00
_cell.angle_gamma   90.00
#
_symmetry.space_group_name_H-M   'P 1'
#
loop_
_entity.id
_entity.type
_entity.pdbx_description
1 polymer ?
#
loop_
_entity_poly.entity_id
_entity_poly.type
_entity_poly.pdbx_seq_one_letter_code
_entity_poly.pdbx_strand_id
1 'polypeptide(L)'
;MSDVADPQVMRAALSEVIQETTGIAIAPDVNFFEGGISSADLVRVHRALVARLGRDIPLLALFRYPNVRAFAGHLATAATAGPPPAPGLDRGRRTVPEGAAGTDPRGEQVTAPTQSSLEPIAIVGLAGRFPGARDLSQFWQNLVAGKESITFLSADELRRAGVPQAHIDNPDYVPVAPVMPEADRFDASLFGMTDREAEICDPQIRVFLEMCHSALENAGYDPFAMADSVGVFGATGPNSYLDFYLRRRPDLVGRAGMLLQTLNQIDYLSTLVAYKLDLRGPALTALTACSSTLVTVHLACQALRAGECDAALAGGAVVDLGRGHLWTPGNVLTSDGHCRPFDAEATGTIFGSGAGAVVLKRLDDALGAGDNIAAVILGSAVNNDGAEKVSFSAPSLTGQANAVMEAMLLADVAPDEVGYVEAHATGTALGDPVEVAALADAYRRLADGAPMATTVLGSVKSNIGHMGAVAGIAGLIKTVLMLQREAIPPTVNLATPNPVLELEKTPFELSTDLRPWPRDPSRRRVAGVTSLGIGGTNAHLLLTEGPPPLYEPPDGRPRVVAWSAGDEAGERRLRADLAGYFSASGAEVFGDATATLLHGRTAHRVRAAVVADSAASAAAALRDGSLVMVDTAVDEPAVAYLLPGQGTQRAGMARGIYGTVRSFSVAMDECIELFEDHGVPLYRRWAGSESGDESLADPMVAQPALFAIGYALATMWRKLGAAPTAVLGHSLGELTAAAVAGVFTLPDAVRLVVARAVAMAEHPVPGSMLVVAAGEDDVSDLVAEPLALSASNGTRQVCVSGPTEQLEELAVRLQSRKIISKVLRHAAAFHHPGGAPPRTPGRKPSRMSWPARHRCRSTRPTPGGSPIRTR
;
A
#
# COMPACT_ATOMS: atom_id res chain seq x y z
N MET A 1 50.26 35.34 34.72
CA MET A 1 48.98 34.99 34.05
C MET A 1 48.83 35.72 32.70
N SER A 2 49.91 35.85 31.91
CA SER A 2 49.91 36.43 30.54
C SER A 2 50.34 35.44 29.45
N ASP A 3 50.79 34.23 29.80
CA ASP A 3 51.35 33.24 28.86
C ASP A 3 50.30 32.29 28.23
N VAL A 4 49.01 32.46 28.53
CA VAL A 4 47.94 31.53 28.12
C VAL A 4 47.37 31.86 26.74
N ALA A 5 47.79 32.96 26.12
CA ALA A 5 47.35 33.40 24.79
C ALA A 5 48.29 32.95 23.65
N ASP A 6 49.46 32.38 23.95
CA ASP A 6 50.39 31.86 22.94
C ASP A 6 50.03 30.40 22.57
N PRO A 7 49.62 30.13 21.31
CA PRO A 7 49.32 28.78 20.85
C PRO A 7 50.48 27.79 21.01
N GLN A 8 51.74 28.24 21.00
CA GLN A 8 52.90 27.35 21.18
C GLN A 8 53.05 26.90 22.63
N VAL A 9 52.86 27.80 23.59
CA VAL A 9 52.88 27.48 25.03
C VAL A 9 51.72 26.55 25.39
N MET A 10 50.53 26.82 24.83
CA MET A 10 49.36 25.97 25.03
C MET A 10 49.55 24.55 24.48
N ARG A 11 50.20 24.40 23.31
CA ARG A 11 50.54 23.08 22.74
C ARG A 11 51.47 22.30 23.66
N ALA A 12 52.52 22.95 24.19
CA ALA A 12 53.46 22.30 25.09
C ALA A 12 52.77 21.80 26.36
N ALA A 13 51.94 22.64 26.99
CA ALA A 13 51.17 22.26 28.18
C ALA A 13 50.18 21.11 27.92
N LEU A 14 49.52 21.11 26.75
CA LEU A 14 48.61 20.03 26.36
C LEU A 14 49.34 18.71 26.12
N SER A 15 50.45 18.73 25.40
CA SER A 15 51.30 17.55 25.20
C SER A 15 51.81 16.98 26.52
N GLU A 16 52.22 17.85 27.45
CA GLU A 16 52.71 17.44 28.77
C GLU A 16 51.60 16.78 29.60
N VAL A 17 50.40 17.37 29.69
CA VAL A 17 49.27 16.78 30.43
C VAL A 17 48.83 15.45 29.83
N ILE A 18 48.82 15.34 28.50
CA ILE A 18 48.50 14.08 27.81
C ILE A 18 49.53 13.01 28.17
N GLN A 19 50.83 13.34 28.11
CA GLN A 19 51.89 12.40 28.44
C GLN A 19 51.89 12.01 29.92
N GLU A 20 51.69 12.95 30.84
CA GLU A 20 51.58 12.70 32.29
C GLU A 20 50.38 11.81 32.64
N THR A 21 49.26 12.00 31.95
CA THR A 21 48.01 11.28 32.26
C THR A 21 47.98 9.90 31.63
N THR A 22 48.47 9.76 30.40
CA THR A 22 48.31 8.55 29.59
C THR A 22 49.60 7.73 29.44
N GLY A 23 50.76 8.34 29.71
CA GLY A 23 52.07 7.75 29.42
C GLY A 23 52.45 7.78 27.94
N ILE A 24 51.62 8.38 27.08
CA ILE A 24 51.76 8.37 25.63
C ILE A 24 52.24 9.75 25.16
N ALA A 25 53.38 9.79 24.46
CA ALA A 25 53.84 10.99 23.77
C ALA A 25 53.24 11.05 22.36
N ILE A 26 52.44 12.08 22.10
CA ILE A 26 51.74 12.25 20.81
C ILE A 26 52.24 13.48 20.05
N ALA A 27 52.46 13.31 18.75
CA ALA A 27 52.85 14.42 17.88
C ALA A 27 51.69 15.42 17.71
N PRO A 28 51.96 16.73 17.52
CA PRO A 28 50.91 17.76 17.62
C PRO A 28 49.75 17.65 16.64
N ASP A 29 50.01 17.03 15.48
CA ASP A 29 49.06 16.86 14.37
C ASP A 29 48.43 15.47 14.33
N VAL A 30 48.92 14.54 15.16
CA VAL A 30 48.39 13.18 15.24
C VAL A 30 47.13 13.20 16.08
N ASN A 31 46.09 12.56 15.55
CA ASN A 31 44.83 12.40 16.26
C ASN A 31 45.06 11.63 17.57
N PHE A 32 44.47 12.09 18.68
CA PHE A 32 44.63 11.48 20.01
C PHE A 32 44.53 9.95 19.98
N PHE A 33 43.53 9.40 19.29
CA PHE A 33 43.29 7.96 19.27
C PHE A 33 44.21 7.19 18.31
N GLU A 34 44.60 7.80 17.18
CA GLU A 34 45.64 7.23 16.31
C GLU A 34 46.99 7.16 17.04
N GLY A 35 47.22 8.09 17.97
CA GLY A 35 48.33 8.05 18.91
C GLY A 35 48.18 7.02 20.03
N GLY A 36 47.07 6.30 20.12
CA GLY A 36 46.80 5.27 21.13
C GLY A 36 46.06 5.74 22.38
N ILE A 37 45.51 6.95 22.40
CA ILE A 37 44.76 7.50 23.55
C ILE A 37 43.30 7.04 23.47
N SER A 38 42.77 6.40 24.51
CA SER A 38 41.36 5.95 24.53
C SER A 38 40.37 7.05 24.96
N SER A 39 39.06 6.81 24.81
CA SER A 39 38.03 7.75 25.29
C SER A 39 38.08 7.93 26.81
N ALA A 40 38.40 6.86 27.55
CA ALA A 40 38.58 6.92 29.00
C ALA A 40 39.81 7.75 29.38
N ASP A 41 40.88 7.65 28.59
CA ASP A 41 42.06 8.50 28.75
C ASP A 41 41.75 9.97 28.46
N LEU A 42 40.94 10.28 27.45
CA LEU A 42 40.52 11.65 27.19
C LEU A 42 39.68 12.27 28.32
N VAL A 43 38.84 11.49 29.01
CA VAL A 43 38.14 11.98 30.21
C VAL A 43 39.12 12.28 31.34
N ARG A 44 40.16 11.44 31.52
CA ARG A 44 41.21 11.68 32.52
C ARG A 44 42.06 12.91 32.16
N VAL A 45 42.43 13.04 30.89
CA VAL A 45 43.15 14.19 30.32
C VAL A 45 42.31 15.46 30.50
N HIS A 46 41.01 15.41 30.20
CA HIS A 46 40.07 16.52 30.43
C HIS A 46 40.08 17.00 31.88
N ARG A 47 39.91 16.10 32.85
CA ARG A 47 39.95 16.44 34.28
C ARG A 47 41.29 17.06 34.68
N ALA A 48 42.39 16.49 34.21
CA ALA A 48 43.73 17.02 34.46
C ALA A 48 43.92 18.41 33.85
N LEU A 49 43.37 18.65 32.65
CA LEU A 49 43.42 19.94 31.96
C LEU A 49 42.58 21.02 32.66
N VAL A 50 41.35 20.70 33.07
CA VAL A 50 40.50 21.61 33.84
C VAL A 50 41.18 21.99 35.16
N ALA A 51 41.77 21.00 35.85
CA ALA A 51 42.51 21.23 37.09
C ALA A 51 43.76 22.10 36.88
N ARG A 52 44.52 21.87 35.80
CA ARG A 52 45.78 22.59 35.53
C ARG A 52 45.57 24.00 34.98
N LEU A 53 44.55 24.19 34.12
CA LEU A 53 44.26 25.47 33.49
C LEU A 53 43.31 26.34 34.30
N GLY A 54 42.59 25.77 35.28
CA GLY A 54 41.62 26.50 36.10
C GLY A 54 40.48 27.12 35.29
N ARG A 55 40.19 26.57 34.11
CA ARG A 55 39.14 27.02 33.19
C ARG A 55 38.09 25.93 33.05
N ASP A 56 36.84 26.36 32.93
CA ASP A 56 35.79 25.48 32.47
C ASP A 56 36.01 25.19 30.98
N ILE A 57 36.26 23.92 30.67
CA ILE A 57 36.52 23.43 29.33
C ILE A 57 35.48 22.34 29.10
N PRO A 58 34.57 22.47 28.12
CA PRO A 58 33.63 21.39 27.82
C PRO A 58 34.39 20.13 27.37
N LEU A 59 34.03 18.96 27.89
CA LEU A 59 34.65 17.69 27.50
C LEU A 59 34.57 17.46 25.99
N LEU A 60 33.45 17.83 25.37
CA LEU A 60 33.22 17.71 23.92
C LEU A 60 34.22 18.52 23.07
N ALA A 61 34.90 19.53 23.64
CA ALA A 61 35.90 20.29 22.91
C ALA A 61 37.13 19.45 22.53
N LEU A 62 37.51 18.46 23.35
CA LEU A 62 38.59 17.51 23.03
C LEU A 62 38.22 16.57 21.87
N PHE A 63 36.93 16.31 21.68
CA PHE A 63 36.41 15.54 20.55
C PHE A 63 36.26 16.39 19.29
N ARG A 64 35.92 17.67 19.43
CA ARG A 64 35.81 18.63 18.33
C ARG A 64 37.17 19.01 17.73
N TYR A 65 38.23 19.01 18.54
CA TYR A 65 39.59 19.36 18.11
C TYR A 65 40.55 18.21 18.48
N PRO A 66 40.60 17.14 17.68
CA PRO A 66 41.09 15.83 18.10
C PRO A 66 42.62 15.69 18.08
N ASN A 67 43.36 16.79 18.09
CA ASN A 67 44.82 16.79 18.19
C ASN A 67 45.30 18.02 18.97
N VAL A 68 46.54 17.96 19.46
CA VAL A 68 47.13 19.01 20.31
C VAL A 68 47.12 20.36 19.60
N ARG A 69 47.42 20.40 18.30
CA ARG A 69 47.48 21.65 17.52
C ARG A 69 46.13 22.35 17.44
N ALA A 70 45.10 21.62 17.03
CA ALA A 70 43.75 22.13 16.84
C ALA A 70 43.13 22.56 18.18
N PHE A 71 43.31 21.76 19.23
CA PHE A 71 42.76 22.05 20.54
C PHE A 71 43.45 23.24 21.21
N ALA A 72 44.78 23.34 21.10
CA ALA A 72 45.52 24.52 21.54
C ALA A 72 45.06 25.80 20.82
N GLY A 73 44.84 25.70 19.50
CA GLY A 73 44.30 26.78 18.69
C GLY A 73 42.94 27.25 19.20
N HIS A 74 42.02 26.32 19.46
CA HIS A 74 40.71 26.62 20.01
C HIS A 74 40.78 27.35 21.36
N LEU A 75 41.57 26.82 22.31
CA LEU A 75 41.74 27.41 23.64
C LEU A 75 42.37 28.81 23.61
N ALA A 76 43.24 29.08 22.63
CA ALA A 76 43.86 30.39 22.40
C ALA A 76 42.88 31.39 21.74
N THR A 77 42.06 30.96 20.78
CA THR A 77 41.02 31.82 20.16
C THR A 77 39.88 32.15 21.13
N ALA A 78 39.48 31.19 21.97
CA ALA A 78 38.48 31.41 23.03
C ALA A 78 38.98 32.39 24.13
N ALA A 79 40.27 32.74 24.13
CA ALA A 79 40.86 33.74 25.03
C ALA A 79 40.93 35.15 24.42
N THR A 80 40.62 35.36 23.13
CA THR A 80 40.97 36.61 22.43
C THR A 80 39.87 37.33 21.61
N ALA A 81 38.75 36.75 21.15
CA ALA A 81 37.63 37.54 20.55
C ALA A 81 36.34 36.75 20.30
N GLY A 82 35.22 37.49 20.10
CA GLY A 82 33.88 37.03 19.70
C GLY A 82 33.79 36.32 18.33
N PRO A 83 32.57 35.99 17.85
CA PRO A 83 32.36 34.92 16.86
C PRO A 83 33.01 35.21 15.50
N PRO A 84 33.66 34.21 14.87
CA PRO A 84 34.28 34.34 13.54
C PRO A 84 33.23 34.31 12.41
N PRO A 85 33.47 34.97 11.27
CA PRO A 85 32.58 34.93 10.13
C PRO A 85 32.61 33.56 9.43
N ALA A 86 31.45 33.11 8.94
CA ALA A 86 31.27 31.86 8.21
C ALA A 86 31.99 31.87 6.85
N PRO A 87 32.49 30.72 6.35
CA PRO A 87 33.00 30.61 4.98
C PRO A 87 31.86 30.77 3.97
N GLY A 88 32.02 31.67 3.01
CA GLY A 88 31.03 31.91 1.95
C GLY A 88 30.91 30.71 1.01
N LEU A 89 29.73 30.08 1.00
CA LEU A 89 29.31 29.18 -0.07
C LEU A 89 28.75 30.03 -1.22
N ASP A 90 29.43 29.95 -2.36
CA ASP A 90 29.08 30.62 -3.60
C ASP A 90 27.70 30.17 -4.11
N ARG A 91 26.72 31.09 -4.11
CA ARG A 91 25.37 30.87 -4.62
C ARG A 91 25.36 30.97 -6.14
N GLY A 92 25.85 29.94 -6.81
CA GLY A 92 25.74 29.77 -8.27
C GLY A 92 24.31 29.46 -8.71
N ARG A 93 23.49 30.51 -8.93
CA ARG A 93 22.13 30.42 -9.48
C ARG A 93 22.19 30.00 -10.96
N ARG A 94 21.89 28.72 -11.25
CA ARG A 94 21.73 28.21 -12.62
C ARG A 94 20.32 28.51 -13.12
N THR A 95 20.19 29.47 -14.03
CA THR A 95 18.93 29.83 -14.70
C THR A 95 18.55 28.79 -15.75
N VAL A 96 17.31 28.28 -15.70
CA VAL A 96 16.65 27.48 -16.74
C VAL A 96 15.47 28.30 -17.30
N PRO A 97 15.12 28.21 -18.61
CA PRO A 97 14.28 29.20 -19.29
C PRO A 97 12.79 29.09 -18.92
N GLU A 98 12.13 30.25 -18.81
CA GLU A 98 10.68 30.39 -18.63
C GLU A 98 9.89 29.88 -19.84
N GLY A 99 8.87 29.05 -19.57
CA GLY A 99 7.90 28.58 -20.55
C GLY A 99 6.47 28.69 -20.02
N ALA A 100 5.76 29.72 -20.50
CA ALA A 100 4.31 29.88 -20.70
C ALA A 100 3.32 29.39 -19.61
N ALA A 101 2.75 30.37 -18.89
CA ALA A 101 1.54 30.23 -18.07
C ALA A 101 0.27 30.05 -18.94
N GLY A 102 -0.53 29.05 -18.62
CA GLY A 102 -1.92 28.89 -19.08
C GLY A 102 -2.90 28.96 -17.91
N THR A 103 -3.96 29.75 -18.06
CA THR A 103 -5.00 29.99 -17.05
C THR A 103 -6.18 29.03 -17.19
N ASP A 104 -6.60 28.34 -16.11
CA ASP A 104 -7.90 27.63 -16.00
C ASP A 104 -8.91 28.52 -15.22
N PRO A 105 -10.19 28.64 -15.64
CA PRO A 105 -11.14 29.59 -15.08
C PRO A 105 -12.10 28.88 -14.11
N ARG A 106 -11.74 28.71 -12.83
CA ARG A 106 -12.69 28.21 -11.81
C ARG A 106 -12.54 28.73 -10.37
N GLY A 107 -11.78 29.79 -10.13
CA GLY A 107 -12.04 30.72 -9.01
C GLY A 107 -12.10 30.18 -7.58
N GLU A 108 -11.41 29.07 -7.26
CA GLU A 108 -11.20 28.63 -5.87
C GLU A 108 -9.70 28.66 -5.53
N GLN A 109 -9.36 29.39 -4.46
CA GLN A 109 -8.00 29.51 -3.96
C GLN A 109 -7.60 28.23 -3.22
N VAL A 110 -6.96 27.31 -3.94
CA VAL A 110 -6.07 26.31 -3.34
C VAL A 110 -4.78 27.06 -2.98
N THR A 111 -4.44 27.12 -1.69
CA THR A 111 -3.12 27.62 -1.26
C THR A 111 -2.07 26.64 -1.76
N ALA A 112 -1.47 26.94 -2.92
CA ALA A 112 -0.32 26.21 -3.42
C ALA A 112 0.82 26.31 -2.39
N PRO A 113 1.53 25.22 -2.08
CA PRO A 113 2.75 25.32 -1.28
C PRO A 113 3.74 26.22 -2.02
N THR A 114 4.36 27.13 -1.28
CA THR A 114 5.55 27.86 -1.73
C THR A 114 6.51 26.89 -2.40
N GLN A 115 6.84 27.14 -3.67
CA GLN A 115 7.64 26.25 -4.51
C GLN A 115 8.99 25.93 -3.84
N SER A 116 9.04 24.80 -3.14
CA SER A 116 10.29 24.10 -2.88
C SER A 116 10.99 23.87 -4.23
N SER A 117 12.27 24.19 -4.31
CA SER A 117 13.07 23.92 -5.52
C SER A 117 13.20 22.42 -5.83
N LEU A 118 12.85 21.56 -4.87
CA LEU A 118 12.85 20.11 -4.96
C LEU A 118 11.43 19.56 -4.91
N GLU A 119 11.13 18.66 -5.84
CA GLU A 119 9.90 17.90 -5.87
C GLU A 119 9.73 17.05 -4.59
N PRO A 120 8.64 17.23 -3.82
CA PRO A 120 8.34 16.43 -2.65
C PRO A 120 7.98 14.99 -3.01
N ILE A 121 8.29 14.05 -2.11
CA ILE A 121 8.05 12.62 -2.31
C ILE A 121 6.97 12.15 -1.34
N ALA A 122 5.86 11.63 -1.85
CA ALA A 122 4.79 11.04 -1.07
C ALA A 122 5.19 9.64 -0.58
N ILE A 123 4.91 9.35 0.69
CA ILE A 123 4.88 8.00 1.23
C ILE A 123 3.44 7.51 1.12
N VAL A 124 3.19 6.53 0.23
CA VAL A 124 1.84 6.04 -0.08
C VAL A 124 1.55 4.67 0.54
N GLY A 125 2.58 3.93 0.95
CA GLY A 125 2.43 2.62 1.60
C GLY A 125 3.48 2.35 2.65
N LEU A 126 3.11 1.57 3.67
CA LEU A 126 3.94 1.23 4.82
C LEU A 126 3.75 -0.25 5.18
N ALA A 127 4.85 -0.93 5.49
CA ALA A 127 4.82 -2.23 6.17
C ALA A 127 5.97 -2.32 7.18
N GLY A 128 5.75 -3.05 8.27
CA GLY A 128 6.79 -3.28 9.26
C GLY A 128 6.45 -4.41 10.21
N ARG A 129 7.51 -5.11 10.63
CA ARG A 129 7.47 -6.15 11.66
C ARG A 129 8.64 -5.90 12.61
N PHE A 130 8.32 -5.66 13.87
CA PHE A 130 9.28 -5.19 14.88
C PHE A 130 9.22 -6.05 16.14
N PRO A 131 10.23 -5.99 17.02
CA PRO A 131 10.18 -6.66 18.31
C PRO A 131 8.87 -6.37 19.06
N GLY A 132 8.18 -7.44 19.48
CA GLY A 132 6.89 -7.36 20.16
C GLY A 132 5.69 -6.92 19.30
N ALA A 133 5.86 -6.72 17.99
CA ALA A 133 4.81 -6.25 17.08
C ALA A 133 4.85 -6.96 15.72
N ARG A 134 3.81 -7.73 15.40
CA ARG A 134 3.69 -8.44 14.11
C ARG A 134 3.29 -7.52 12.94
N ASP A 135 2.67 -6.39 13.25
CA ASP A 135 2.12 -5.42 12.31
C ASP A 135 2.17 -3.98 12.88
N LEU A 136 1.90 -2.98 12.03
CA LEU A 136 1.99 -1.57 12.41
C LEU A 136 0.93 -1.13 13.44
N SER A 137 -0.22 -1.79 13.49
CA SER A 137 -1.26 -1.52 14.49
C SER A 137 -0.77 -1.92 15.88
N GLN A 138 -0.21 -3.12 16.02
CA GLN A 138 0.39 -3.57 17.28
C GLN A 138 1.62 -2.73 17.65
N PHE A 139 2.43 -2.36 16.66
CA PHE A 139 3.58 -1.48 16.89
C PHE A 139 3.15 -0.13 17.47
N TRP A 140 2.15 0.51 16.88
CA TRP A 140 1.59 1.77 17.39
C TRP A 140 1.04 1.62 18.81
N GLN A 141 0.28 0.57 19.09
CA GLN A 141 -0.23 0.28 20.44
C GLN A 141 0.91 0.14 21.46
N ASN A 142 1.98 -0.57 21.11
CA ASN A 142 3.16 -0.73 21.96
C ASN A 142 3.86 0.61 22.23
N LEU A 143 4.00 1.46 21.21
CA LEU A 143 4.62 2.78 21.34
C LEU A 143 3.83 3.69 22.28
N VAL A 144 2.52 3.80 22.07
CA VAL A 144 1.62 4.62 22.89
C VAL A 144 1.57 4.14 24.34
N ALA A 145 1.62 2.82 24.55
CA ALA A 145 1.66 2.22 25.87
C ALA A 145 3.04 2.35 26.57
N GLY A 146 4.05 2.92 25.92
CA GLY A 146 5.40 2.99 26.46
C GLY A 146 5.99 1.61 26.74
N LYS A 147 5.74 0.63 25.86
CA LYS A 147 6.20 -0.75 26.05
C LYS A 147 7.64 -0.94 25.55
N GLU A 148 8.49 -1.48 26.41
CA GLU A 148 9.77 -2.07 26.03
C GLU A 148 9.57 -3.52 25.54
N SER A 149 10.11 -3.85 24.38
CA SER A 149 9.96 -5.12 23.68
C SER A 149 11.30 -5.87 23.55
N ILE A 150 12.09 -5.85 24.63
CA ILE A 150 13.34 -6.60 24.78
C ILE A 150 13.05 -7.89 25.53
N THR A 151 13.53 -9.03 25.01
CA THR A 151 13.37 -10.33 25.68
C THR A 151 14.64 -10.67 26.45
N PHE A 152 14.49 -11.05 27.73
CA PHE A 152 15.57 -11.62 28.53
C PHE A 152 15.50 -13.15 28.46
N LEU A 153 16.60 -13.77 28.04
CA LEU A 153 16.73 -15.18 27.79
C LEU A 153 17.18 -15.93 29.05
N SER A 154 16.54 -17.06 29.30
CA SER A 154 16.98 -18.03 30.29
C SER A 154 18.26 -18.75 29.85
N ALA A 155 19.00 -19.31 30.81
CA ALA A 155 20.17 -20.15 30.51
C ALA A 155 19.84 -21.34 29.60
N ASP A 156 18.63 -21.91 29.71
CA ASP A 156 18.15 -22.98 28.82
C ASP A 156 17.96 -22.48 27.37
N GLU A 157 17.44 -21.26 27.20
CA GLU A 157 17.29 -20.64 25.87
C GLU A 157 18.63 -20.32 25.24
N LEU A 158 19.58 -19.77 25.99
CA LEU A 158 20.94 -19.53 25.53
C LEU A 158 21.65 -20.82 25.12
N ARG A 159 21.50 -21.90 25.92
CA ARG A 159 22.04 -23.23 25.56
C ARG A 159 21.42 -23.75 24.27
N ARG A 160 20.11 -23.64 24.11
CA ARG A 160 19.40 -24.02 22.86
C ARG A 160 19.84 -23.17 21.66
N ALA A 161 20.10 -21.88 21.88
CA ALA A 161 20.66 -20.98 20.89
C ALA A 161 22.15 -21.30 20.59
N GLY A 162 22.80 -22.21 21.32
CA GLY A 162 24.19 -22.60 21.09
C GLY A 162 25.19 -21.57 21.61
N VAL A 163 24.84 -20.82 22.66
CA VAL A 163 25.78 -19.98 23.40
C VAL A 163 26.70 -20.89 24.25
N PRO A 164 28.03 -20.70 24.23
CA PRO A 164 28.94 -21.49 25.05
C PRO A 164 28.64 -21.37 26.55
N GLN A 165 28.75 -22.47 27.29
CA GLN A 165 28.49 -22.48 28.74
C GLN A 165 29.38 -21.46 29.49
N ALA A 166 30.64 -21.28 29.05
CA ALA A 166 31.54 -20.28 29.62
C ALA A 166 31.05 -18.82 29.47
N HIS A 167 30.25 -18.52 28.44
CA HIS A 167 29.60 -17.21 28.32
C HIS A 167 28.36 -17.14 29.21
N ILE A 168 27.55 -18.19 29.27
CA ILE A 168 26.35 -18.25 30.13
C ILE A 168 26.71 -18.08 31.61
N ASP A 169 27.84 -18.64 32.04
CA ASP A 169 28.33 -18.55 33.41
C ASP A 169 29.09 -17.24 33.70
N ASN A 170 29.32 -16.40 32.69
CA ASN A 170 30.04 -15.15 32.85
C ASN A 170 29.12 -14.05 33.41
N PRO A 171 29.48 -13.39 34.53
CA PRO A 171 28.65 -12.33 35.12
C PRO A 171 28.46 -11.11 34.20
N ASP A 172 29.37 -10.86 33.26
CA ASP A 172 29.30 -9.77 32.29
C ASP A 172 28.48 -10.15 31.04
N TYR A 173 27.92 -11.36 30.99
CA TYR A 173 27.07 -11.78 29.88
C TYR A 173 25.66 -11.23 30.03
N VAL A 174 25.18 -10.55 28.99
CA VAL A 174 23.87 -9.91 28.94
C VAL A 174 22.95 -10.75 28.07
N PRO A 175 21.97 -11.47 28.65
CA PRO A 175 21.20 -12.48 27.94
C PRO A 175 19.95 -11.87 27.29
N VAL A 176 20.11 -10.93 26.35
CA VAL A 176 18.98 -10.25 25.70
C VAL A 176 18.81 -10.58 24.22
N ALA A 177 17.56 -10.50 23.75
CA ALA A 177 17.22 -10.64 22.34
C ALA A 177 15.97 -9.80 21.98
N PRO A 178 16.11 -8.73 21.18
CA PRO A 178 14.98 -8.10 20.51
C PRO A 178 14.56 -8.98 19.33
N VAL A 179 13.55 -9.83 19.54
CA VAL A 179 13.12 -10.84 18.57
C VAL A 179 11.91 -10.33 17.80
N MET A 180 12.01 -10.41 16.47
CA MET A 180 10.90 -10.15 15.57
C MET A 180 9.97 -11.38 15.54
N PRO A 181 8.64 -11.21 15.69
CA PRO A 181 7.70 -12.32 15.57
C PRO A 181 7.82 -13.05 14.22
N GLU A 182 7.67 -14.38 14.24
CA GLU A 182 7.46 -15.18 13.02
C GLU A 182 8.56 -15.01 11.95
N ALA A 183 9.80 -14.72 12.34
CA ALA A 183 10.93 -14.58 11.41
C ALA A 183 11.27 -15.87 10.65
N ASP A 184 10.78 -17.03 11.13
CA ASP A 184 10.92 -18.36 10.52
C ASP A 184 9.75 -18.75 9.61
N ARG A 185 8.65 -17.98 9.62
CA ARG A 185 7.45 -18.23 8.80
C ARG A 185 7.55 -17.51 7.46
N PHE A 186 7.07 -18.15 6.39
CA PHE A 186 7.08 -17.59 5.04
C PHE A 186 6.08 -18.33 4.13
N ASP A 187 5.30 -17.61 3.32
CA ASP A 187 4.44 -18.20 2.29
C ASP A 187 5.21 -18.39 0.98
N ALA A 188 5.84 -19.55 0.82
CA ALA A 188 6.63 -19.86 -0.37
C ALA A 188 5.79 -19.86 -1.65
N SER A 189 4.55 -20.34 -1.56
CA SER A 189 3.67 -20.52 -2.73
C SER A 189 3.24 -19.19 -3.34
N LEU A 190 2.97 -18.18 -2.50
CA LEU A 190 2.64 -16.82 -2.93
C LEU A 190 3.72 -16.22 -3.83
N PHE A 191 4.99 -16.46 -3.50
CA PHE A 191 6.15 -15.93 -4.24
C PHE A 191 6.73 -16.91 -5.26
N GLY A 192 5.98 -17.97 -5.62
CA GLY A 192 6.44 -18.98 -6.57
C GLY A 192 7.79 -19.58 -6.18
N MET A 193 8.01 -19.81 -4.89
CA MET A 193 9.14 -20.56 -4.35
C MET A 193 8.67 -21.96 -3.95
N THR A 194 9.52 -22.95 -4.18
CA THR A 194 9.34 -24.28 -3.60
C THR A 194 9.63 -24.25 -2.10
N ASP A 195 9.05 -25.17 -1.34
CA ASP A 195 9.34 -25.34 0.10
C ASP A 195 10.85 -25.46 0.37
N ARG A 196 11.56 -26.13 -0.54
CA ARG A 196 13.01 -26.32 -0.46
C ARG A 196 13.80 -25.04 -0.69
N GLU A 197 13.39 -24.22 -1.65
CA GLU A 197 14.01 -22.90 -1.85
C GLU A 197 13.78 -22.02 -0.62
N ALA A 198 12.57 -22.02 -0.08
CA ALA A 198 12.25 -21.27 1.14
C ALA A 198 13.06 -21.74 2.35
N GLU A 199 13.26 -23.06 2.53
CA GLU A 199 14.06 -23.64 3.63
C GLU A 199 15.52 -23.15 3.59
N ILE A 200 16.13 -23.07 2.41
CA ILE A 200 17.54 -22.65 2.27
C ILE A 200 17.72 -21.15 2.05
N CYS A 201 16.65 -20.39 1.89
CA CYS A 201 16.70 -18.95 1.67
C CYS A 201 16.96 -18.19 2.98
N ASP A 202 17.83 -17.18 2.93
CA ASP A 202 18.05 -16.27 4.06
C ASP A 202 16.69 -15.71 4.55
N PRO A 203 16.33 -15.89 5.84
CA PRO A 203 15.15 -15.26 6.44
C PRO A 203 15.05 -13.76 6.16
N GLN A 204 16.17 -13.05 6.06
CA GLN A 204 16.19 -11.62 5.76
C GLN A 204 15.60 -11.31 4.37
N ILE A 205 15.91 -12.14 3.36
CA ILE A 205 15.33 -12.00 2.01
C ILE A 205 13.83 -12.30 2.06
N ARG A 206 13.45 -13.40 2.71
CA ARG A 206 12.04 -13.81 2.85
C ARG A 206 11.18 -12.73 3.49
N VAL A 207 11.62 -12.21 4.64
CA VAL A 207 10.89 -11.17 5.37
C VAL A 207 10.86 -9.87 4.58
N PHE A 208 11.96 -9.45 3.95
CA PHE A 208 11.95 -8.21 3.15
C PHE A 208 10.99 -8.31 1.96
N LEU A 209 10.93 -9.47 1.30
CA LEU A 209 9.97 -9.75 0.24
C LEU A 209 8.51 -9.63 0.73
N GLU A 210 8.19 -10.18 1.90
CA GLU A 210 6.87 -10.00 2.53
C GLU A 210 6.57 -8.54 2.87
N MET A 211 7.56 -7.78 3.36
CA MET A 211 7.38 -6.36 3.68
C MET A 211 7.13 -5.52 2.43
N CYS A 212 7.87 -5.77 1.34
CA CYS A 212 7.64 -5.11 0.06
C CYS A 212 6.24 -5.40 -0.50
N HIS A 213 5.83 -6.67 -0.50
CA HIS A 213 4.47 -7.06 -0.89
C HIS A 213 3.41 -6.35 -0.03
N SER A 214 3.55 -6.41 1.30
CA SER A 214 2.59 -5.81 2.22
C SER A 214 2.53 -4.28 2.11
N ALA A 215 3.66 -3.62 1.80
CA ALA A 215 3.70 -2.18 1.61
C ALA A 215 2.97 -1.75 0.33
N LEU A 216 3.05 -2.54 -0.75
CA LEU A 216 2.27 -2.33 -1.98
C LEU A 216 0.77 -2.54 -1.73
N GLU A 217 0.38 -3.59 -1.01
CA GLU A 217 -1.02 -3.77 -0.64
C GLU A 217 -1.52 -2.63 0.27
N ASN A 218 -0.68 -2.16 1.20
CA ASN A 218 -1.00 -1.01 2.04
C ASN A 218 -1.20 0.27 1.23
N ALA A 219 -0.44 0.46 0.15
CA ALA A 219 -0.62 1.55 -0.81
C ALA A 219 -1.85 1.39 -1.71
N GLY A 220 -2.56 0.26 -1.64
CA GLY A 220 -3.74 0.02 -2.48
C GLY A 220 -3.42 -0.48 -3.89
N TYR A 221 -2.23 -1.05 -4.11
CA TYR A 221 -1.81 -1.62 -5.39
C TYR A 221 -1.78 -3.16 -5.33
N ASP A 222 -2.07 -3.81 -6.47
CA ASP A 222 -1.79 -5.23 -6.67
C ASP A 222 -0.26 -5.44 -6.76
N PRO A 223 0.37 -6.15 -5.79
CA PRO A 223 1.82 -6.30 -5.75
C PRO A 223 2.44 -7.03 -6.95
N PHE A 224 1.65 -7.75 -7.74
CA PHE A 224 2.11 -8.53 -8.89
C PHE A 224 1.69 -7.93 -10.24
N ALA A 225 0.94 -6.83 -10.25
CA ALA A 225 0.36 -6.25 -11.46
C ALA A 225 0.53 -4.73 -11.53
N MET A 226 1.57 -4.18 -10.91
CA MET A 226 1.90 -2.77 -11.02
C MET A 226 2.31 -2.42 -12.46
N ALA A 227 1.63 -1.42 -13.04
CA ALA A 227 1.95 -0.91 -14.36
C ALA A 227 3.19 0.02 -14.35
N ASP A 228 3.42 0.68 -13.22
CA ASP A 228 4.50 1.63 -13.00
C ASP A 228 5.88 0.98 -13.04
N SER A 229 6.91 1.72 -13.46
CA SER A 229 8.30 1.29 -13.26
C SER A 229 8.65 1.44 -11.78
N VAL A 230 8.64 0.33 -11.02
CA VAL A 230 8.92 0.33 -9.58
C VAL A 230 10.37 -0.01 -9.28
N GLY A 231 11.12 0.91 -8.64
CA GLY A 231 12.46 0.65 -8.12
C GLY A 231 12.46 -0.04 -6.75
N VAL A 232 13.53 -0.75 -6.39
CA VAL A 232 13.70 -1.46 -5.11
C VAL A 232 15.05 -1.11 -4.48
N PHE A 233 15.00 -0.46 -3.31
CA PHE A 233 16.17 0.04 -2.59
C PHE A 233 16.21 -0.61 -1.19
N GLY A 234 17.02 -1.65 -1.07
CA GLY A 234 17.04 -2.54 0.08
C GLY A 234 18.32 -2.43 0.92
N ALA A 235 18.22 -2.82 2.19
CA ALA A 235 19.37 -3.04 3.07
C ALA A 235 19.14 -4.26 3.96
N THR A 236 20.22 -4.91 4.38
CA THR A 236 20.15 -6.08 5.25
C THR A 236 21.40 -6.21 6.11
N GLY A 237 21.39 -7.13 7.08
CA GLY A 237 22.53 -7.44 7.94
C GLY A 237 23.37 -8.59 7.39
N PRO A 238 24.46 -8.94 8.08
CA PRO A 238 25.22 -10.15 7.80
C PRO A 238 24.32 -11.40 7.82
N ASN A 239 24.53 -12.32 6.89
CA ASN A 239 23.76 -13.56 6.81
C ASN A 239 24.23 -14.57 7.87
N SER A 240 23.62 -14.48 9.06
CA SER A 240 23.85 -15.42 10.15
C SER A 240 23.25 -16.81 9.86
N TYR A 241 22.23 -16.90 9.00
CA TYR A 241 21.56 -18.15 8.67
C TYR A 241 22.47 -19.13 7.94
N LEU A 242 23.18 -18.65 6.91
CA LEU A 242 24.14 -19.43 6.14
C LEU A 242 25.26 -19.96 7.04
N ASP A 243 25.83 -19.09 7.89
CA ASP A 243 27.00 -19.40 8.70
C ASP A 243 26.70 -20.33 9.88
N PHE A 244 25.59 -20.10 10.58
CA PHE A 244 25.28 -20.84 11.79
C PHE A 244 24.37 -22.05 11.59
N TYR A 245 23.56 -22.08 10.53
CA TYR A 245 22.60 -23.17 10.28
C TYR A 245 22.93 -23.96 9.02
N LEU A 246 22.91 -23.33 7.84
CA LEU A 246 22.98 -24.07 6.58
C LEU A 246 24.33 -24.79 6.39
N ARG A 247 25.46 -24.14 6.71
CA ARG A 247 26.79 -24.76 6.63
C ARG A 247 26.95 -26.00 7.52
N ARG A 248 26.10 -26.17 8.53
CA ARG A 248 26.07 -27.35 9.41
C ARG A 248 25.14 -28.47 8.92
N ARG A 249 24.49 -28.29 7.76
CA ARG A 249 23.54 -29.22 7.13
C ARG A 249 24.07 -29.68 5.76
N PRO A 250 25.04 -30.61 5.72
CA PRO A 250 25.66 -31.05 4.46
C PRO A 250 24.67 -31.70 3.48
N ASP A 251 23.56 -32.25 4.00
CA ASP A 251 22.44 -32.78 3.22
C ASP A 251 21.74 -31.70 2.36
N LEU A 252 21.57 -30.50 2.91
CA LEU A 252 20.98 -29.36 2.22
C LEU A 252 21.99 -28.69 1.28
N VAL A 253 23.23 -28.48 1.75
CA VAL A 253 24.29 -27.77 1.02
C VAL A 253 24.77 -28.55 -0.20
N GLY A 254 25.05 -29.85 -0.06
CA GLY A 254 25.65 -30.67 -1.13
C GLY A 254 24.78 -30.82 -2.38
N ARG A 255 23.50 -30.45 -2.30
CA ARG A 255 22.51 -30.57 -3.38
C ARG A 255 21.95 -29.23 -3.87
N ALA A 256 22.37 -28.11 -3.30
CA ALA A 256 21.83 -26.78 -3.62
C ALA A 256 22.65 -26.03 -4.69
N GLY A 257 23.96 -26.31 -4.82
CA GLY A 257 24.79 -25.72 -5.87
C GLY A 257 24.71 -24.19 -5.90
N MET A 258 24.42 -23.62 -7.07
CA MET A 258 24.30 -22.16 -7.27
C MET A 258 23.09 -21.54 -6.52
N LEU A 259 22.00 -22.29 -6.31
CA LEU A 259 20.82 -21.78 -5.60
C LEU A 259 21.14 -21.33 -4.17
N LEU A 260 22.04 -22.05 -3.49
CA LEU A 260 22.48 -21.68 -2.15
C LEU A 260 23.14 -20.29 -2.15
N GLN A 261 23.93 -19.97 -3.17
CA GLN A 261 24.54 -18.66 -3.29
C GLN A 261 23.48 -17.59 -3.59
N THR A 262 22.64 -17.80 -4.61
CA THR A 262 21.63 -16.81 -5.02
C THR A 262 20.65 -16.45 -3.89
N LEU A 263 20.27 -17.41 -3.04
CA LEU A 263 19.29 -17.18 -1.96
C LEU A 263 19.92 -16.74 -0.62
N ASN A 264 21.23 -16.48 -0.57
CA ASN A 264 21.94 -16.14 0.67
C ASN A 264 22.97 -15.00 0.53
N GLN A 265 23.20 -14.46 -0.67
CA GLN A 265 24.05 -13.28 -0.81
C GLN A 265 23.25 -12.00 -0.60
N ILE A 266 23.84 -11.07 0.15
CA ILE A 266 23.28 -9.74 0.44
C ILE A 266 23.02 -8.93 -0.84
N ASP A 267 23.82 -9.14 -1.89
CA ASP A 267 23.75 -8.44 -3.18
C ASP A 267 22.43 -8.74 -3.92
N TYR A 268 21.78 -9.87 -3.63
CA TYR A 268 20.58 -10.32 -4.32
C TYR A 268 19.28 -9.94 -3.60
N LEU A 269 19.34 -9.28 -2.45
CA LEU A 269 18.16 -8.88 -1.68
C LEU A 269 17.12 -8.13 -2.53
N SER A 270 17.51 -6.98 -3.09
CA SER A 270 16.60 -6.12 -3.87
C SER A 270 16.25 -6.72 -5.23
N THR A 271 17.19 -7.42 -5.87
CA THR A 271 16.96 -8.02 -7.21
C THR A 271 16.06 -9.24 -7.14
N LEU A 272 16.09 -10.02 -6.05
CA LEU A 272 15.11 -11.08 -5.80
C LEU A 272 13.72 -10.52 -5.56
N VAL A 273 13.59 -9.41 -4.82
CA VAL A 273 12.29 -8.73 -4.66
C VAL A 273 11.75 -8.28 -6.01
N ALA A 274 12.57 -7.56 -6.79
CA ALA A 274 12.18 -7.12 -8.13
C ALA A 274 11.76 -8.29 -9.03
N TYR A 275 12.54 -9.39 -9.03
CA TYR A 275 12.22 -10.60 -9.79
C TYR A 275 10.91 -11.27 -9.35
N LYS A 276 10.68 -11.39 -8.03
CA LYS A 276 9.52 -12.11 -7.48
C LYS A 276 8.22 -11.33 -7.58
N LEU A 277 8.29 -10.00 -7.65
CA LEU A 277 7.13 -9.10 -7.79
C LEU A 277 6.99 -8.51 -9.21
N ASP A 278 7.82 -8.96 -10.18
CA ASP A 278 7.88 -8.45 -11.56
C ASP A 278 8.08 -6.92 -11.69
N LEU A 279 8.91 -6.35 -10.82
CA LEU A 279 9.21 -4.91 -10.80
C LEU A 279 10.38 -4.58 -11.72
N ARG A 280 10.25 -3.50 -12.50
CA ARG A 280 11.17 -3.18 -13.61
C ARG A 280 12.00 -1.91 -13.47
N GLY A 281 11.93 -1.24 -12.32
CA GLY A 281 12.80 -0.10 -12.00
C GLY A 281 14.19 -0.52 -11.47
N PRO A 282 15.01 0.44 -11.03
CA PRO A 282 16.33 0.16 -10.45
C PRO A 282 16.23 -0.74 -9.21
N ALA A 283 17.04 -1.78 -9.09
CA ALA A 283 17.07 -2.66 -7.93
C ALA A 283 18.48 -2.70 -7.32
N LEU A 284 18.65 -2.15 -6.12
CA LEU A 284 19.95 -2.02 -5.47
C LEU A 284 19.91 -2.29 -3.97
N THR A 285 20.97 -2.92 -3.47
CA THR A 285 21.21 -3.09 -2.03
C THR A 285 22.31 -2.12 -1.59
N ALA A 286 22.06 -1.28 -0.59
CA ALA A 286 23.05 -0.33 -0.06
C ALA A 286 23.33 -0.58 1.42
N LEU A 287 24.60 -0.59 1.80
CA LEU A 287 25.05 -0.86 3.17
C LEU A 287 25.96 0.28 3.67
N THR A 288 25.46 1.04 4.64
CA THR A 288 26.16 2.14 5.32
C THR A 288 26.10 1.96 6.84
N ALA A 289 26.15 0.70 7.29
CA ALA A 289 25.90 0.30 8.67
C ALA A 289 24.54 0.81 9.18
N CYS A 290 24.45 1.40 10.36
CA CYS A 290 23.18 1.75 11.01
C CYS A 290 22.31 2.75 10.23
N SER A 291 22.88 3.50 9.29
CA SER A 291 22.13 4.44 8.42
C SER A 291 21.55 3.81 7.16
N SER A 292 21.82 2.52 6.87
CA SER A 292 21.56 1.91 5.56
C SER A 292 20.14 2.12 5.05
N THR A 293 19.10 1.80 5.82
CA THR A 293 17.72 1.97 5.34
C THR A 293 17.27 3.42 5.16
N LEU A 294 17.90 4.37 5.85
CA LEU A 294 17.58 5.78 5.65
C LEU A 294 18.31 6.31 4.39
N VAL A 295 19.49 5.78 4.10
CA VAL A 295 20.19 6.00 2.83
C VAL A 295 19.44 5.35 1.66
N THR A 296 18.85 4.16 1.80
CA THR A 296 18.05 3.56 0.72
C THR A 296 16.80 4.37 0.41
N VAL A 297 16.14 4.94 1.43
CA VAL A 297 15.04 5.90 1.22
C VAL A 297 15.53 7.16 0.49
N HIS A 298 16.68 7.72 0.89
CA HIS A 298 17.28 8.85 0.18
C HIS A 298 17.55 8.52 -1.30
N LEU A 299 18.17 7.38 -1.60
CA LEU A 299 18.44 6.94 -2.98
C LEU A 299 17.16 6.74 -3.79
N ALA A 300 16.12 6.17 -3.19
CA ALA A 300 14.80 6.04 -3.81
C ALA A 300 14.19 7.41 -4.15
N CYS A 301 14.27 8.38 -3.24
CA CYS A 301 13.85 9.76 -3.50
C CYS A 301 14.62 10.39 -4.67
N GLN A 302 15.94 10.15 -4.76
CA GLN A 302 16.75 10.66 -5.89
C GLN A 302 16.33 10.01 -7.21
N ALA A 303 16.12 8.69 -7.24
CA ALA A 303 15.71 7.97 -8.46
C ALA A 303 14.34 8.43 -8.96
N LEU A 304 13.38 8.69 -8.06
CA LEU A 304 12.07 9.25 -8.40
C LEU A 304 12.19 10.66 -9.01
N ARG A 305 12.99 11.53 -8.39
CA ARG A 305 13.25 12.91 -8.89
C ARG A 305 14.00 12.92 -10.23
N ALA A 306 14.85 11.92 -10.45
CA ALA A 306 15.58 11.74 -11.69
C ALA A 306 14.73 11.11 -12.81
N GLY A 307 13.51 10.64 -12.50
CA GLY A 307 12.66 9.94 -13.46
C GLY A 307 13.15 8.54 -13.84
N GLU A 308 13.99 7.91 -13.02
CA GLU A 308 14.48 6.54 -13.24
C GLU A 308 13.41 5.49 -12.91
N CYS A 309 12.41 5.87 -12.11
CA CYS A 309 11.24 5.09 -11.75
C CYS A 309 10.04 6.00 -11.47
N ASP A 310 8.84 5.42 -11.49
CA ASP A 310 7.57 6.09 -11.22
C ASP A 310 7.11 5.88 -9.77
N ALA A 311 7.48 4.73 -9.21
CA ALA A 311 7.33 4.41 -7.80
C ALA A 311 8.62 3.73 -7.28
N ALA A 312 8.84 3.75 -5.98
CA ALA A 312 9.98 3.08 -5.36
C ALA A 312 9.62 2.42 -4.03
N LEU A 313 10.10 1.19 -3.85
CA LEU A 313 10.15 0.49 -2.57
C LEU A 313 11.48 0.79 -1.89
N ALA A 314 11.44 1.22 -0.64
CA ALA A 314 12.66 1.44 0.15
C ALA A 314 12.52 0.82 1.54
N GLY A 315 13.54 0.11 2.01
CA GLY A 315 13.50 -0.52 3.33
C GLY A 315 14.57 -1.57 3.54
N GLY A 316 14.30 -2.53 4.43
CA GLY A 316 15.20 -3.64 4.69
C GLY A 316 14.70 -4.61 5.75
N ALA A 317 15.46 -5.69 5.96
CA ALA A 317 15.22 -6.67 7.01
C ALA A 317 16.53 -7.17 7.63
N VAL A 318 16.53 -7.32 8.95
CA VAL A 318 17.59 -7.96 9.75
C VAL A 318 16.95 -9.04 10.61
N VAL A 319 17.56 -10.23 10.60
CA VAL A 319 17.16 -11.35 11.46
C VAL A 319 18.37 -11.78 12.27
N ASP A 320 18.33 -11.45 13.55
CA ASP A 320 19.32 -11.82 14.55
C ASP A 320 18.98 -13.17 15.21
N LEU A 321 20.00 -13.91 15.65
CA LEU A 321 19.81 -15.25 16.23
C LEU A 321 19.41 -15.23 17.71
N GLY A 322 19.33 -14.06 18.34
CA GLY A 322 18.88 -13.88 19.72
C GLY A 322 19.80 -14.59 20.70
N ARG A 323 21.09 -14.25 20.69
CA ARG A 323 22.09 -14.92 21.53
C ARG A 323 22.51 -14.10 22.75
N GLY A 324 22.15 -12.83 22.86
CA GLY A 324 22.75 -11.92 23.82
C GLY A 324 24.19 -11.57 23.46
N HIS A 325 24.89 -10.91 24.38
CA HIS A 325 26.25 -10.45 24.16
C HIS A 325 27.07 -10.45 25.43
N LEU A 326 28.39 -10.59 25.29
CA LEU A 326 29.32 -10.35 26.38
C LEU A 326 29.62 -8.86 26.45
N TRP A 327 29.33 -8.24 27.60
CA TRP A 327 29.67 -6.84 27.82
C TRP A 327 31.16 -6.69 28.13
N THR A 328 31.75 -5.61 27.63
CA THR A 328 33.12 -5.20 27.96
C THR A 328 33.18 -3.68 28.05
N PRO A 329 33.99 -3.09 28.95
CA PRO A 329 34.17 -1.64 29.03
C PRO A 329 34.52 -1.02 27.66
N GLY A 330 33.82 0.04 27.28
CA GLY A 330 34.02 0.75 26.01
C GLY A 330 33.33 0.13 24.79
N ASN A 331 32.58 -0.97 24.95
CA ASN A 331 31.71 -1.51 23.89
C ASN A 331 30.46 -0.62 23.71
N VAL A 332 29.86 -0.67 22.51
CA VAL A 332 28.60 0.01 22.19
C VAL A 332 27.38 -0.70 22.76
N LEU A 333 27.55 -1.93 23.26
CA LEU A 333 26.48 -2.77 23.81
C LEU A 333 26.23 -2.47 25.29
N THR A 334 24.97 -2.55 25.71
CA THR A 334 24.54 -2.34 27.10
C THR A 334 25.17 -3.35 28.06
N SER A 335 25.38 -2.94 29.31
CA SER A 335 25.82 -3.84 30.39
C SER A 335 24.69 -4.60 31.06
N ASP A 336 23.44 -4.16 30.87
CA ASP A 336 22.28 -4.64 31.62
C ASP A 336 21.07 -4.97 30.74
N GLY A 337 21.19 -4.81 29.43
CA GLY A 337 20.15 -5.23 28.51
C GLY A 337 19.01 -4.24 28.30
N HIS A 338 19.19 -2.95 28.61
CA HIS A 338 18.22 -1.92 28.23
C HIS A 338 18.85 -0.74 27.48
N CYS A 339 18.23 -0.35 26.36
CA CYS A 339 18.63 0.83 25.60
C CYS A 339 18.00 2.08 26.23
N ARG A 340 18.83 3.01 26.73
CA ARG A 340 18.40 4.22 27.45
C ARG A 340 18.83 5.51 26.75
N PRO A 341 18.23 5.85 25.61
CA PRO A 341 18.56 7.07 24.90
C PRO A 341 18.34 8.28 25.81
N PHE A 342 19.33 9.17 25.86
CA PHE A 342 19.34 10.43 26.61
C PHE A 342 19.38 10.33 28.14
N ASP A 343 19.37 9.13 28.73
CA ASP A 343 19.38 8.95 30.18
C ASP A 343 20.79 9.08 30.77
N ALA A 344 20.88 9.49 32.03
CA ALA A 344 22.15 9.59 32.76
C ALA A 344 22.85 8.22 32.92
N GLU A 345 22.08 7.13 32.99
CA GLU A 345 22.58 5.75 33.15
C GLU A 345 22.70 5.01 31.80
N ALA A 346 22.83 5.74 30.70
CA ALA A 346 22.98 5.18 29.36
C ALA A 346 24.34 4.47 29.17
N THR A 347 24.32 3.14 29.03
CA THR A 347 25.54 2.31 28.90
C THR A 347 25.79 1.76 27.49
N GLY A 348 24.80 1.80 26.60
CA GLY A 348 24.91 1.32 25.23
C GLY A 348 23.58 0.97 24.59
N THR A 349 23.66 0.16 23.53
CA THR A 349 22.52 -0.31 22.73
C THR A 349 22.36 -1.84 22.75
N ILE A 350 21.31 -2.34 22.10
CA ILE A 350 21.02 -3.77 21.96
C ILE A 350 20.72 -4.05 20.50
N PHE A 351 21.48 -4.93 19.85
CA PHE A 351 21.15 -5.31 18.47
C PHE A 351 20.03 -6.35 18.43
N GLY A 352 19.20 -6.29 17.39
CA GLY A 352 18.08 -7.22 17.25
C GLY A 352 17.51 -7.31 15.84
N SER A 353 16.40 -8.04 15.75
CA SER A 353 15.71 -8.32 14.50
C SER A 353 14.62 -7.29 14.20
N GLY A 354 14.36 -7.06 12.93
CA GLY A 354 13.19 -6.32 12.48
C GLY A 354 13.24 -6.00 10.99
N ALA A 355 12.11 -5.61 10.45
CA ALA A 355 11.96 -5.30 9.04
C ALA A 355 10.95 -4.18 8.80
N GLY A 356 11.13 -3.45 7.71
CA GLY A 356 10.18 -2.46 7.25
C GLY A 356 10.41 -2.06 5.80
N ALA A 357 9.34 -1.63 5.15
CA ALA A 357 9.36 -1.11 3.79
C ALA A 357 8.36 0.04 3.63
N VAL A 358 8.69 1.00 2.77
CA VAL A 358 7.82 2.10 2.37
C VAL A 358 7.68 2.14 0.86
N VAL A 359 6.51 2.55 0.37
CA VAL A 359 6.25 2.85 -1.05
C VAL A 359 6.29 4.36 -1.24
N LEU A 360 7.10 4.81 -2.18
CA LEU A 360 7.38 6.20 -2.47
C LEU A 360 6.97 6.54 -3.88
N LYS A 361 6.36 7.72 -4.08
CA LYS A 361 6.05 8.30 -5.39
C LYS A 361 6.33 9.79 -5.36
N ARG A 362 6.53 10.41 -6.54
CA ARG A 362 6.48 11.88 -6.64
C ARG A 362 5.11 12.35 -6.14
N LEU A 363 5.07 13.45 -5.38
CA LEU A 363 3.81 13.90 -4.76
C LEU A 363 2.71 14.17 -5.80
N ASP A 364 3.07 14.81 -6.91
CA ASP A 364 2.11 15.14 -7.97
C ASP A 364 1.54 13.88 -8.64
N ASP A 365 2.37 12.86 -8.85
CA ASP A 365 1.92 11.56 -9.40
C ASP A 365 1.04 10.81 -8.40
N ALA A 366 1.34 10.89 -7.11
CA ALA A 366 0.52 10.29 -6.07
C ALA A 366 -0.87 10.96 -5.99
N LEU A 367 -0.91 12.29 -6.04
CA LEU A 367 -2.16 13.05 -6.09
C LEU A 367 -2.95 12.75 -7.37
N GLY A 368 -2.27 12.71 -8.52
CA GLY A 368 -2.89 12.39 -9.81
C GLY A 368 -3.45 10.98 -9.89
N ALA A 369 -2.82 10.01 -9.21
CA ALA A 369 -3.29 8.64 -9.09
C ALA A 369 -4.41 8.45 -8.03
N GLY A 370 -4.66 9.46 -7.18
CA GLY A 370 -5.60 9.34 -6.07
C GLY A 370 -5.07 8.48 -4.92
N ASP A 371 -3.76 8.42 -4.74
CA ASP A 371 -3.12 7.64 -3.67
C ASP A 371 -3.44 8.21 -2.28
N ASN A 372 -3.53 7.32 -1.29
CA ASN A 372 -3.55 7.71 0.10
C ASN A 372 -2.14 8.12 0.56
N ILE A 373 -1.91 9.42 0.75
CA ILE A 373 -0.62 9.95 1.15
C ILE A 373 -0.50 9.90 2.68
N ALA A 374 0.28 8.94 3.19
CA ALA A 374 0.51 8.78 4.62
C ALA A 374 1.33 9.93 5.22
N ALA A 375 2.35 10.38 4.51
CA ALA A 375 3.21 11.52 4.82
C ALA A 375 3.97 11.96 3.56
N VAL A 376 4.65 13.10 3.63
CA VAL A 376 5.43 13.66 2.53
C VAL A 376 6.86 13.92 3.00
N ILE A 377 7.85 13.40 2.29
CA ILE A 377 9.26 13.72 2.47
C ILE A 377 9.55 15.02 1.70
N LEU A 378 9.89 16.06 2.44
CA LEU A 378 10.22 17.38 1.89
C LEU A 378 11.67 17.40 1.38
N GLY A 379 12.59 16.84 2.16
CA GLY A 379 14.01 16.81 1.83
C GLY A 379 14.76 15.73 2.59
N SER A 380 15.93 15.38 2.07
CA SER A 380 16.84 14.43 2.70
C SER A 380 18.28 14.74 2.31
N ALA A 381 19.21 14.47 3.21
CA ALA A 381 20.64 14.60 2.95
C ALA A 381 21.40 13.40 3.51
N VAL A 382 22.49 13.05 2.82
CA VAL A 382 23.44 12.01 3.22
C VAL A 382 24.86 12.55 3.04
N ASN A 383 25.69 12.44 4.08
CA ASN A 383 27.10 12.84 4.00
C ASN A 383 28.02 11.82 4.72
N ASN A 384 29.31 12.15 4.81
CA ASN A 384 30.26 11.40 5.63
C ASN A 384 31.10 12.30 6.53
N ASP A 385 31.38 11.83 7.74
CA ASP A 385 32.21 12.52 8.75
C ASP A 385 33.66 12.76 8.32
N GLY A 386 34.16 12.02 7.32
CA GLY A 386 35.56 12.10 6.90
C GLY A 386 36.53 11.75 8.02
N ALA A 387 37.69 12.42 8.02
CA ALA A 387 38.77 12.22 9.00
C ALA A 387 38.69 13.19 10.20
N GLU A 388 37.68 14.07 10.26
CA GLU A 388 37.55 15.06 11.35
C GLU A 388 37.13 14.43 12.69
N LYS A 389 36.63 13.19 12.66
CA LYS A 389 36.27 12.42 13.86
C LYS A 389 37.50 11.84 14.56
N VAL A 390 37.39 11.69 15.89
CA VAL A 390 38.48 11.19 16.73
C VAL A 390 38.91 9.75 16.42
N SER A 391 38.04 8.90 15.89
CA SER A 391 38.39 7.54 15.48
C SER A 391 37.41 7.06 14.41
N PHE A 392 37.68 5.93 13.73
CA PHE A 392 36.77 5.38 12.71
C PHE A 392 35.33 5.20 13.22
N SER A 393 35.18 4.76 14.47
CA SER A 393 33.88 4.45 15.08
C SER A 393 33.27 5.62 15.86
N ALA A 394 34.00 6.72 16.04
CA ALA A 394 33.50 7.85 16.81
C ALA A 394 32.57 8.74 15.97
N PRO A 395 31.55 9.36 16.60
CA PRO A 395 30.68 10.31 15.90
C PRO A 395 31.41 11.63 15.61
N SER A 396 31.01 12.34 14.54
CA SER A 396 31.39 13.73 14.29
C SER A 396 30.24 14.69 14.54
N LEU A 397 30.45 15.67 15.43
CA LEU A 397 29.48 16.75 15.65
C LEU A 397 29.26 17.56 14.36
N THR A 398 30.33 17.93 13.66
CA THR A 398 30.26 18.74 12.43
C THR A 398 29.58 17.98 11.30
N GLY A 399 29.92 16.71 11.10
CA GLY A 399 29.33 15.87 10.05
C GLY A 399 27.83 15.72 10.22
N GLN A 400 27.39 15.44 11.45
CA GLN A 400 25.97 15.34 11.80
C GLN A 400 25.23 16.68 11.62
N ALA A 401 25.80 17.78 12.12
CA ALA A 401 25.19 19.10 11.97
C ALA A 401 25.04 19.48 10.49
N ASN A 402 26.04 19.18 9.66
CA ASN A 402 25.98 19.44 8.22
C ASN A 402 24.89 18.63 7.52
N ALA A 403 24.70 17.35 7.87
CA ALA A 403 23.64 16.52 7.29
C ALA A 403 22.25 17.07 7.64
N VAL A 404 22.05 17.50 8.88
CA VAL A 404 20.80 18.14 9.33
C VAL A 404 20.58 19.45 8.57
N MET A 405 21.57 20.34 8.54
CA MET A 405 21.45 21.62 7.85
C MET A 405 21.15 21.45 6.36
N GLU A 406 21.85 20.56 5.67
CA GLU A 406 21.64 20.30 4.25
C GLU A 406 20.23 19.77 3.98
N ALA A 407 19.74 18.82 4.78
CA ALA A 407 18.38 18.30 4.61
C ALA A 407 17.31 19.38 4.83
N MET A 408 17.49 20.27 5.82
CA MET A 408 16.58 21.38 6.09
C MET A 408 16.60 22.43 4.98
N LEU A 409 17.79 22.78 4.47
CA LEU A 409 17.95 23.71 3.34
C LEU A 409 17.32 23.15 2.06
N LEU A 410 17.52 21.86 1.77
CA LEU A 410 16.91 21.19 0.62
C LEU A 410 15.39 21.08 0.75
N ALA A 411 14.88 20.94 1.97
CA ALA A 411 13.45 20.89 2.29
C ALA A 411 12.78 22.27 2.33
N ASP A 412 13.55 23.35 2.32
CA ASP A 412 13.10 24.72 2.61
C ASP A 412 12.30 24.78 3.94
N VAL A 413 12.87 24.18 4.99
CA VAL A 413 12.26 24.11 6.34
C VAL A 413 13.13 24.86 7.34
N ALA A 414 12.54 25.83 8.02
CA ALA A 414 13.20 26.56 9.10
C ALA A 414 13.20 25.75 10.42
N PRO A 415 14.20 25.95 11.30
CA PRO A 415 14.28 25.25 12.59
C PRO A 415 13.04 25.33 13.46
N ASP A 416 12.35 26.48 13.45
CA ASP A 416 11.16 26.71 14.26
C ASP A 416 9.95 25.91 13.76
N GLU A 417 9.89 25.52 12.49
CA GLU A 417 8.82 24.70 11.89
C GLU A 417 8.87 23.23 12.35
N VAL A 418 10.03 22.75 12.83
CA VAL A 418 10.20 21.34 13.20
C VAL A 418 9.66 21.10 14.61
N GLY A 419 8.57 20.34 14.71
CA GLY A 419 7.92 20.00 15.98
C GLY A 419 8.52 18.78 16.67
N TYR A 420 9.13 17.86 15.92
CA TYR A 420 9.67 16.61 16.46
C TYR A 420 10.91 16.15 15.69
N VAL A 421 11.87 15.52 16.37
CA VAL A 421 12.98 14.80 15.74
C VAL A 421 13.08 13.40 16.35
N GLU A 422 12.94 12.40 15.48
CA GLU A 422 13.30 11.02 15.76
C GLU A 422 14.81 10.87 15.62
N ALA A 423 15.50 10.81 16.76
CA ALA A 423 16.95 10.75 16.81
C ALA A 423 17.50 9.35 16.52
N HIS A 424 18.77 9.29 16.15
CA HIS A 424 19.53 8.05 16.12
C HIS A 424 19.73 7.49 17.53
N ALA A 425 19.97 8.33 18.53
CA ALA A 425 20.12 8.09 19.97
C ALA A 425 20.08 6.60 20.37
N THR A 426 21.28 6.05 20.57
CA THR A 426 21.53 4.62 20.78
C THR A 426 21.65 4.27 22.26
N GLY A 427 21.53 5.25 23.16
CA GLY A 427 21.75 5.04 24.59
C GLY A 427 23.22 4.92 24.92
N THR A 428 24.11 5.50 24.11
CA THR A 428 25.56 5.49 24.38
C THR A 428 25.96 6.76 25.09
N ALA A 429 26.79 6.63 26.14
CA ALA A 429 27.24 7.74 26.98
C ALA A 429 27.90 8.91 26.21
N LEU A 430 28.53 8.62 25.05
CA LEU A 430 29.14 9.63 24.19
C LEU A 430 28.28 10.01 22.98
N GLY A 431 27.58 9.05 22.37
CA GLY A 431 26.85 9.28 21.13
C GLY A 431 25.66 10.22 21.30
N ASP A 432 24.86 10.01 22.36
CA ASP A 432 23.65 10.81 22.57
C ASP A 432 23.96 12.30 22.83
N PRO A 433 24.95 12.67 23.67
CA PRO A 433 25.36 14.07 23.80
C PRO A 433 25.92 14.70 22.52
N VAL A 434 26.67 13.94 21.72
CA VAL A 434 27.20 14.46 20.44
C VAL A 434 26.07 14.74 19.45
N GLU A 435 25.06 13.87 19.40
CA GLU A 435 23.91 14.05 18.52
C GLU A 435 23.06 15.26 18.91
N VAL A 436 22.72 15.41 20.19
CA VAL A 436 21.96 16.59 20.66
C VAL A 436 22.75 17.88 20.42
N ALA A 437 24.06 17.87 20.66
CA ALA A 437 24.91 19.03 20.39
C ALA A 437 24.99 19.36 18.89
N ALA A 438 25.02 18.35 18.01
CA ALA A 438 25.03 18.53 16.56
C ALA A 438 23.71 19.09 16.04
N LEU A 439 22.57 18.56 16.50
CA LEU A 439 21.24 19.09 16.20
C LEU A 439 21.12 20.55 16.65
N ALA A 440 21.56 20.86 17.88
CA ALA A 440 21.47 22.22 18.42
C ALA A 440 22.37 23.19 17.64
N ASP A 441 23.53 22.74 17.17
CA ASP A 441 24.43 23.51 16.33
C ASP A 441 23.85 23.79 14.96
N ALA A 442 23.26 22.79 14.30
CA ALA A 442 22.54 22.96 13.04
C ALA A 442 21.40 23.98 13.16
N TYR A 443 20.57 23.83 14.19
CA TYR A 443 19.42 24.70 14.44
C TYR A 443 19.85 26.15 14.69
N ARG A 444 20.85 26.39 15.55
CA ARG A 444 21.37 27.74 15.82
C ARG A 444 21.94 28.41 14.56
N ARG A 445 22.68 27.66 13.74
CA ARG A 445 23.29 28.18 12.51
C ARG A 445 22.23 28.56 11.47
N LEU A 446 21.17 27.76 11.35
CA LEU A 446 20.06 28.03 10.43
C LEU A 446 19.10 29.12 10.92
N ALA A 447 18.92 29.25 12.23
CA ALA A 447 18.07 30.29 12.80
C ALA A 447 18.65 31.70 12.60
N ASP A 448 19.97 31.84 12.45
CA ASP A 448 20.67 33.12 12.25
C ASP A 448 20.25 34.21 13.27
N GLY A 449 20.12 33.81 14.55
CA GLY A 449 19.70 34.69 15.64
C GLY A 449 18.19 34.86 15.81
N ALA A 450 17.36 34.24 14.97
CA ALA A 450 15.91 34.17 15.18
C ALA A 450 15.56 33.31 16.41
N PRO A 451 14.45 33.61 17.10
CA PRO A 451 13.96 32.76 18.19
C PRO A 451 13.56 31.38 17.66
N MET A 452 14.01 30.32 18.33
CA MET A 452 13.68 28.94 17.98
C MET A 452 12.51 28.45 18.84
N ALA A 453 11.53 27.82 18.21
CA ALA A 453 10.48 27.10 18.92
C ALA A 453 11.04 25.82 19.56
N THR A 454 10.35 25.32 20.58
CA THR A 454 10.71 24.04 21.21
C THR A 454 10.45 22.88 20.24
N THR A 455 11.43 22.01 20.06
CA THR A 455 11.33 20.78 19.27
C THR A 455 11.44 19.57 20.19
N VAL A 456 10.52 18.61 20.05
CA VAL A 456 10.54 17.40 20.88
C VAL A 456 11.52 16.37 20.29
N LEU A 457 12.32 15.73 21.15
CA LEU A 457 13.23 14.63 20.80
C LEU A 457 12.72 13.29 21.33
N GLY A 458 12.84 12.26 20.50
CA GLY A 458 12.61 10.89 20.94
C GLY A 458 13.41 9.87 20.15
N SER A 459 13.38 8.62 20.61
CA SER A 459 14.01 7.49 19.91
C SER A 459 13.21 6.22 20.13
N VAL A 460 12.91 5.52 19.03
CA VAL A 460 12.24 4.21 19.01
C VAL A 460 13.11 3.11 19.61
N LYS A 461 14.43 3.33 19.70
CA LYS A 461 15.38 2.27 20.08
C LYS A 461 15.24 1.86 21.55
N SER A 462 14.66 2.70 22.40
CA SER A 462 14.30 2.28 23.75
C SER A 462 13.15 1.26 23.77
N ASN A 463 12.24 1.31 22.79
CA ASN A 463 11.14 0.35 22.70
C ASN A 463 11.59 -1.00 22.11
N ILE A 464 12.43 -0.99 21.07
CA ILE A 464 12.69 -2.19 20.25
C ILE A 464 14.18 -2.54 20.09
N GLY A 465 15.08 -1.79 20.71
CA GLY A 465 16.52 -1.92 20.47
C GLY A 465 16.94 -1.34 19.11
N HIS A 466 18.16 -1.67 18.69
CA HIS A 466 18.79 -1.21 17.46
C HIS A 466 18.82 -2.33 16.42
N MET A 467 18.10 -2.16 15.30
CA MET A 467 18.00 -3.20 14.26
C MET A 467 19.14 -3.16 13.24
N GLY A 468 20.37 -2.87 13.69
CA GLY A 468 21.54 -2.73 12.82
C GLY A 468 21.28 -1.86 11.58
N ALA A 469 21.51 -2.42 10.39
CA ALA A 469 21.32 -1.75 9.11
C ALA A 469 19.89 -1.24 8.85
N VAL A 470 18.91 -1.75 9.58
CA VAL A 470 17.47 -1.50 9.37
C VAL A 470 16.89 -0.54 10.42
N ALA A 471 17.72 0.04 11.28
CA ALA A 471 17.25 0.93 12.34
C ALA A 471 16.54 2.19 11.83
N GLY A 472 16.97 2.74 10.70
CA GLY A 472 16.40 3.97 10.15
C GLY A 472 14.93 3.84 9.73
N ILE A 473 14.52 2.66 9.22
CA ILE A 473 13.16 2.48 8.72
C ILE A 473 12.13 2.44 9.85
N ALA A 474 12.48 1.90 11.03
CA ALA A 474 11.60 1.94 12.20
C ALA A 474 11.37 3.38 12.69
N GLY A 475 12.43 4.20 12.71
CA GLY A 475 12.31 5.61 13.04
C GLY A 475 11.40 6.36 12.07
N LEU A 476 11.59 6.14 10.76
CA LEU A 476 10.72 6.72 9.73
C LEU A 476 9.25 6.29 9.90
N ILE A 477 8.99 4.98 10.04
CA ILE A 477 7.64 4.44 10.18
C ILE A 477 6.97 4.96 11.45
N LYS A 478 7.69 4.99 12.60
CA LYS A 478 7.18 5.60 13.84
C LYS A 478 6.74 7.04 13.59
N THR A 479 7.57 7.85 12.95
CA THR A 479 7.26 9.26 12.70
C THR A 479 6.08 9.44 11.75
N VAL A 480 5.95 8.61 10.72
CA VAL A 480 4.75 8.62 9.84
C VAL A 480 3.49 8.27 10.63
N LEU A 481 3.55 7.23 11.49
CA LEU A 481 2.42 6.87 12.36
C LEU A 481 2.05 8.01 13.32
N MET A 482 3.03 8.72 13.88
CA MET A 482 2.79 9.89 14.73
C MET A 482 2.03 11.01 14.00
N LEU A 483 2.39 11.30 12.75
CA LEU A 483 1.68 12.29 11.92
C LEU A 483 0.24 11.85 11.60
N GLN A 484 0.04 10.57 11.26
CA GLN A 484 -1.28 10.00 10.95
C GLN A 484 -2.20 9.88 12.17
N ARG A 485 -1.63 9.62 13.35
CA ARG A 485 -2.38 9.39 14.60
C ARG A 485 -2.38 10.60 15.52
N GLU A 486 -1.76 11.68 15.08
CA GLU A 486 -1.76 12.98 15.76
C GLU A 486 -1.31 12.90 17.21
N ALA A 487 -0.26 12.12 17.47
CA ALA A 487 0.27 11.91 18.81
C ALA A 487 1.78 11.61 18.79
N ILE A 488 2.48 12.05 19.84
CA ILE A 488 3.90 11.78 20.10
C ILE A 488 3.98 10.77 21.26
N PRO A 489 4.39 9.51 21.01
CA PRO A 489 4.56 8.50 22.06
C PRO A 489 5.83 8.75 22.87
N PRO A 490 5.88 8.31 24.15
CA PRO A 490 7.03 8.50 25.01
C PRO A 490 8.25 7.70 24.55
N THR A 491 9.45 8.25 24.80
CA THR A 491 10.71 7.51 24.79
C THR A 491 10.85 6.79 26.12
N VAL A 492 10.86 5.46 26.08
CA VAL A 492 10.91 4.62 27.30
C VAL A 492 12.33 4.52 27.86
N ASN A 493 12.44 4.02 29.09
CA ASN A 493 13.71 3.89 29.83
C ASN A 493 14.49 5.20 30.07
N LEU A 494 13.79 6.33 30.03
CA LEU A 494 14.31 7.65 30.38
C LEU A 494 13.77 8.07 31.76
N ALA A 495 14.60 7.97 32.79
CA ALA A 495 14.28 8.36 34.16
C ALA A 495 14.88 9.72 34.53
N THR A 496 16.17 9.93 34.23
CA THR A 496 16.88 11.18 34.52
C THR A 496 17.67 11.61 33.28
N PRO A 497 17.35 12.76 32.66
CA PRO A 497 18.11 13.25 31.52
C PRO A 497 19.60 13.39 31.84
N ASN A 498 20.45 12.96 30.91
CA ASN A 498 21.90 13.07 31.04
C ASN A 498 22.31 14.56 31.08
N PRO A 499 22.97 15.04 32.16
CA PRO A 499 23.34 16.44 32.30
C PRO A 499 24.33 16.93 31.23
N VAL A 500 25.06 16.01 30.56
CA VAL A 500 25.99 16.34 29.46
C VAL A 500 25.24 16.84 28.21
N LEU A 501 23.94 16.57 28.10
CA LEU A 501 23.11 17.06 26.99
C LEU A 501 22.92 18.58 27.04
N GLU A 502 23.05 19.20 28.22
CA GLU A 502 22.80 20.63 28.46
C GLU A 502 21.49 21.13 27.81
N LEU A 503 20.40 20.37 27.99
CA LEU A 503 19.12 20.60 27.31
C LEU A 503 18.60 22.03 27.48
N GLU A 504 18.84 22.65 28.63
CA GLU A 504 18.48 24.03 28.95
C GLU A 504 19.16 25.08 28.04
N LYS A 505 20.22 24.71 27.31
CA LYS A 505 20.92 25.55 26.32
C LYS A 505 20.53 25.21 24.88
N THR A 506 19.53 24.35 24.68
CA THR A 506 19.07 23.88 23.37
C THR A 506 17.57 24.13 23.19
N PRO A 507 17.05 24.14 21.96
CA PRO A 507 15.60 24.22 21.74
C PRO A 507 14.88 22.88 22.00
N PHE A 508 15.57 21.87 22.54
CA PHE A 508 15.03 20.50 22.59
C PHE A 508 14.44 20.14 23.94
N GLU A 509 13.32 19.42 23.88
CA GLU A 509 12.69 18.78 25.03
C GLU A 509 12.57 17.27 24.76
N LEU A 510 12.81 16.43 25.77
CA LEU A 510 12.68 14.97 25.61
C LEU A 510 11.22 14.53 25.69
N SER A 511 10.84 13.58 24.85
CA SER A 511 9.52 12.95 24.88
C SER A 511 9.42 11.95 26.02
N THR A 512 8.92 12.39 27.18
CA THR A 512 8.74 11.57 28.39
C THR A 512 7.36 10.93 28.50
N ASP A 513 6.35 11.58 27.94
CA ASP A 513 4.93 11.21 28.08
C ASP A 513 4.25 11.19 26.71
N LEU A 514 3.12 10.48 26.63
CA LEU A 514 2.26 10.53 25.45
C LEU A 514 1.63 11.93 25.34
N ARG A 515 1.82 12.59 24.20
CA ARG A 515 1.33 13.96 23.97
C ARG A 515 0.50 14.04 22.69
N PRO A 516 -0.65 14.74 22.69
CA PRO A 516 -1.35 15.07 21.44
C PRO A 516 -0.47 15.91 20.52
N TRP A 517 -0.56 15.67 19.22
CA TRP A 517 0.07 16.47 18.17
C TRP A 517 -0.92 16.75 17.05
N PRO A 518 -2.00 17.50 17.34
CA PRO A 518 -3.14 17.69 16.44
C PRO A 518 -2.76 18.47 15.19
N ARG A 519 -3.51 18.25 14.11
CA ARG A 519 -3.42 19.09 12.90
C ARG A 519 -3.74 20.55 13.22
N ASP A 520 -2.95 21.46 12.64
CA ASP A 520 -3.19 22.90 12.69
C ASP A 520 -3.38 23.42 11.25
N PRO A 521 -4.56 23.96 10.88
CA PRO A 521 -4.79 24.53 9.55
C PRO A 521 -3.84 25.68 9.19
N SER A 522 -3.26 26.35 10.19
CA SER A 522 -2.34 27.47 10.01
C SER A 522 -0.87 27.04 9.92
N ARG A 523 -0.55 25.81 10.33
CA ARG A 523 0.84 25.33 10.40
C ARG A 523 0.95 23.83 10.17
N ARG A 524 1.68 23.45 9.12
CA ARG A 524 2.00 22.03 8.86
C ARG A 524 2.89 21.46 9.96
N ARG A 525 2.65 20.21 10.35
CA ARG A 525 3.51 19.47 11.29
C ARG A 525 4.73 18.95 10.54
N VAL A 526 5.92 19.30 10.99
CA VAL A 526 7.18 18.84 10.40
C VAL A 526 7.99 18.03 11.42
N ALA A 527 8.55 16.92 10.95
CA ALA A 527 9.40 16.04 11.73
C ALA A 527 10.74 15.77 11.04
N GLY A 528 11.82 15.68 11.83
CA GLY A 528 13.11 15.16 11.38
C GLY A 528 13.28 13.68 11.74
N VAL A 529 14.02 12.92 10.92
CA VAL A 529 14.45 11.55 11.24
C VAL A 529 15.94 11.43 10.96
N THR A 530 16.73 11.07 11.97
CA THR A 530 18.19 10.93 11.90
C THR A 530 18.60 9.46 11.98
N SER A 531 19.56 9.05 11.14
CA SER A 531 20.28 7.80 11.32
C SER A 531 21.77 7.93 11.01
N LEU A 532 22.61 7.42 11.91
CA LEU A 532 24.05 7.64 11.91
C LEU A 532 24.78 6.30 11.81
N GLY A 533 25.53 6.08 10.74
CA GLY A 533 26.27 4.84 10.51
C GLY A 533 27.65 4.87 11.18
N ILE A 534 28.06 3.76 11.79
CA ILE A 534 29.47 3.58 12.18
C ILE A 534 30.36 3.71 10.94
N GLY A 535 31.49 4.41 11.05
CA GLY A 535 32.30 4.86 9.91
C GLY A 535 31.94 6.26 9.40
N GLY A 536 30.80 6.81 9.85
CA GLY A 536 30.46 8.23 9.76
C GLY A 536 29.49 8.62 8.65
N THR A 537 28.78 7.68 8.03
CA THR A 537 27.75 8.02 7.03
C THR A 537 26.47 8.44 7.73
N ASN A 538 26.14 9.73 7.66
CA ASN A 538 24.97 10.31 8.33
C ASN A 538 23.85 10.53 7.33
N ALA A 539 22.61 10.28 7.75
CA ALA A 539 21.41 10.55 6.97
C ALA A 539 20.38 11.30 7.83
N HIS A 540 19.77 12.33 7.25
CA HIS A 540 18.68 13.08 7.87
C HIS A 540 17.55 13.35 6.87
N LEU A 541 16.31 13.11 7.26
CA LEU A 541 15.10 13.34 6.46
C LEU A 541 14.18 14.34 7.16
N LEU A 542 13.55 15.21 6.39
CA LEU A 542 12.44 16.07 6.84
C LEU A 542 11.15 15.58 6.19
N LEU A 543 10.14 15.34 7.01
CA LEU A 543 8.81 14.91 6.59
C LEU A 543 7.71 15.78 7.20
N THR A 544 6.60 15.88 6.48
CA THR A 544 5.38 16.54 6.92
C THR A 544 4.17 15.65 6.71
N GLU A 545 3.05 16.02 7.32
CA GLU A 545 1.78 15.34 7.17
C GLU A 545 1.28 15.32 5.72
N GLY A 546 0.64 14.21 5.31
CA GLY A 546 -0.10 14.18 4.05
C GLY A 546 -1.39 15.02 4.12
N PRO A 547 -2.01 15.36 2.97
CA PRO A 547 -3.32 15.99 2.94
C PRO A 547 -4.34 15.15 3.74
N PRO A 548 -5.35 15.79 4.36
CA PRO A 548 -6.42 15.04 5.00
C PRO A 548 -7.13 14.16 3.96
N PRO A 549 -7.54 12.93 4.33
CA PRO A 549 -8.30 12.08 3.43
C PRO A 549 -9.62 12.76 3.07
N LEU A 550 -9.97 12.74 1.78
CA LEU A 550 -11.25 13.20 1.28
C LEU A 550 -12.17 11.99 1.14
N TYR A 551 -13.15 11.88 2.02
CA TYR A 551 -14.17 10.84 1.92
C TYR A 551 -15.41 11.36 1.20
N GLU A 552 -15.96 10.55 0.31
CA GLU A 552 -17.29 10.83 -0.23
C GLU A 552 -18.36 10.54 0.82
N PRO A 553 -19.45 11.35 0.88
CA PRO A 553 -20.58 11.04 1.74
C PRO A 553 -21.17 9.67 1.41
N PRO A 554 -21.58 8.88 2.43
CA PRO A 554 -22.25 7.60 2.19
C PRO A 554 -23.50 7.78 1.32
N ASP A 555 -23.56 7.06 0.21
CA ASP A 555 -24.69 7.12 -0.73
C ASP A 555 -25.74 6.02 -0.50
N GLY A 556 -25.50 5.12 0.45
CA GLY A 556 -26.37 4.00 0.81
C GLY A 556 -26.59 2.99 -0.32
N ARG A 557 -25.77 3.05 -1.37
CA ARG A 557 -25.90 2.14 -2.51
C ARG A 557 -25.31 0.77 -2.14
N PRO A 558 -25.97 -0.34 -2.53
CA PRO A 558 -25.38 -1.66 -2.40
C PRO A 558 -24.06 -1.76 -3.18
N ARG A 559 -23.04 -2.30 -2.53
CA ARG A 559 -21.69 -2.53 -3.06
C ARG A 559 -21.31 -3.99 -2.87
N VAL A 560 -20.44 -4.48 -3.74
CA VAL A 560 -19.85 -5.81 -3.62
C VAL A 560 -18.59 -5.67 -2.77
N VAL A 561 -18.61 -6.24 -1.57
CA VAL A 561 -17.42 -6.43 -0.75
C VAL A 561 -16.80 -7.75 -1.20
N ALA A 562 -15.70 -7.69 -1.94
CA ALA A 562 -15.00 -8.86 -2.46
C ALA A 562 -13.66 -9.07 -1.73
N TRP A 563 -13.25 -10.31 -1.51
CA TRP A 563 -11.91 -10.63 -1.03
C TRP A 563 -11.47 -11.98 -1.57
N SER A 564 -10.18 -12.26 -1.46
CA SER A 564 -9.65 -13.56 -1.87
C SER A 564 -8.48 -13.99 -0.99
N ALA A 565 -8.21 -15.29 -0.99
CA ALA A 565 -7.09 -15.90 -0.27
C ALA A 565 -6.55 -17.11 -1.05
N GLY A 566 -5.34 -17.56 -0.71
CA GLY A 566 -4.74 -18.75 -1.32
C GLY A 566 -5.51 -20.05 -0.98
N ASP A 567 -6.10 -20.10 0.22
CA ASP A 567 -6.87 -21.23 0.71
C ASP A 567 -8.07 -20.81 1.58
N GLU A 568 -8.87 -21.80 1.99
CA GLU A 568 -10.08 -21.57 2.79
C GLU A 568 -9.77 -21.10 4.22
N ALA A 569 -8.58 -21.40 4.77
CA ALA A 569 -8.21 -20.95 6.10
C ALA A 569 -7.87 -19.45 6.08
N GLY A 570 -7.12 -19.01 5.08
CA GLY A 570 -6.86 -17.61 4.77
C GLY A 570 -8.14 -16.83 4.50
N GLU A 571 -9.09 -17.40 3.74
CA GLU A 571 -10.40 -16.78 3.51
C GLU A 571 -11.14 -16.53 4.82
N ARG A 572 -11.24 -17.54 5.69
CA ARG A 572 -11.94 -17.40 6.98
C ARG A 572 -11.31 -16.36 7.88
N ARG A 573 -9.97 -16.30 7.89
CA ARG A 573 -9.22 -15.29 8.65
C ARG A 573 -9.49 -13.89 8.10
N LEU A 574 -9.33 -13.70 6.79
CA LEU A 574 -9.55 -12.40 6.15
C LEU A 574 -10.99 -11.93 6.30
N ARG A 575 -11.97 -12.84 6.22
CA ARG A 575 -13.39 -12.54 6.50
C ARG A 575 -13.58 -12.00 7.92
N ALA A 576 -12.95 -12.61 8.92
CA ALA A 576 -13.02 -12.16 10.31
C ALA A 576 -12.34 -10.79 10.49
N ASP A 577 -11.17 -10.60 9.87
CA ASP A 577 -10.43 -9.33 9.91
C ASP A 577 -11.24 -8.20 9.25
N LEU A 578 -11.88 -8.46 8.10
CA LEU A 578 -12.78 -7.51 7.41
C LEU A 578 -14.02 -7.20 8.25
N ALA A 579 -14.61 -8.20 8.90
CA ALA A 579 -15.74 -7.97 9.80
C ALA A 579 -15.35 -7.06 10.98
N GLY A 580 -14.15 -7.25 11.53
CA GLY A 580 -13.59 -6.39 12.57
C GLY A 580 -13.34 -4.97 12.06
N TYR A 581 -12.71 -4.83 10.89
CA TYR A 581 -12.44 -3.55 10.24
C TYR A 581 -13.72 -2.75 10.03
N PHE A 582 -14.72 -3.30 9.32
CA PHE A 582 -15.97 -2.60 9.06
C PHE A 582 -16.81 -2.31 10.32
N SER A 583 -16.57 -3.02 11.43
CA SER A 583 -17.21 -2.69 12.71
C SER A 583 -16.59 -1.47 13.39
N ALA A 584 -15.30 -1.22 13.14
CA ALA A 584 -14.55 -0.11 13.73
C ALA A 584 -14.50 1.13 12.82
N SER A 585 -14.77 0.98 11.53
CA SER A 585 -14.74 2.07 10.54
C SER A 585 -15.98 2.97 10.56
N GLY A 586 -15.78 4.24 10.23
CA GLY A 586 -16.86 5.18 9.93
C GLY A 586 -17.61 4.82 8.63
N ALA A 587 -18.83 5.35 8.48
CA ALA A 587 -19.69 5.06 7.33
C ALA A 587 -19.09 5.56 6.01
N GLU A 588 -18.35 6.67 6.07
CA GLU A 588 -17.67 7.34 4.97
C GLU A 588 -16.57 6.49 4.32
N VAL A 589 -15.98 5.54 5.05
CA VAL A 589 -14.89 4.68 4.55
C VAL A 589 -15.41 3.51 3.70
N PHE A 590 -16.70 3.19 3.79
CA PHE A 590 -17.25 1.98 3.18
C PHE A 590 -17.04 1.95 1.65
N GLY A 591 -17.32 3.06 0.97
CA GLY A 591 -17.14 3.16 -0.48
C GLY A 591 -15.71 2.87 -0.90
N ASP A 592 -14.75 3.59 -0.31
CA ASP A 592 -13.33 3.49 -0.64
C ASP A 592 -12.77 2.11 -0.31
N ALA A 593 -13.09 1.56 0.87
CA ALA A 593 -12.63 0.23 1.26
C ALA A 593 -13.10 -0.85 0.28
N THR A 594 -14.35 -0.79 -0.19
CA THR A 594 -14.84 -1.74 -1.22
C THR A 594 -14.14 -1.56 -2.57
N ALA A 595 -13.83 -0.33 -2.96
CA ALA A 595 -13.09 -0.05 -4.18
C ALA A 595 -11.65 -0.59 -4.09
N THR A 596 -10.95 -0.37 -2.97
CA THR A 596 -9.60 -0.89 -2.73
C THR A 596 -9.58 -2.42 -2.76
N LEU A 597 -10.57 -3.08 -2.18
CA LEU A 597 -10.69 -4.54 -2.23
C LEU A 597 -10.86 -5.10 -3.64
N LEU A 598 -11.52 -4.36 -4.54
CA LEU A 598 -11.75 -4.78 -5.93
C LEU A 598 -10.60 -4.44 -6.87
N HIS A 599 -9.94 -3.31 -6.66
CA HIS A 599 -8.98 -2.76 -7.62
C HIS A 599 -7.53 -2.78 -7.15
N GLY A 600 -7.30 -2.90 -5.84
CA GLY A 600 -5.98 -2.77 -5.22
C GLY A 600 -5.44 -4.05 -4.60
N ARG A 601 -5.99 -5.22 -4.96
CA ARG A 601 -5.62 -6.52 -4.38
C ARG A 601 -5.47 -7.57 -5.46
N THR A 602 -4.51 -8.48 -5.26
CA THR A 602 -4.36 -9.67 -6.10
C THR A 602 -5.57 -10.59 -5.92
N ALA A 603 -6.12 -11.09 -7.03
CA ALA A 603 -7.22 -12.04 -7.00
C ALA A 603 -6.71 -13.49 -6.89
N HIS A 604 -6.67 -14.00 -5.66
CA HIS A 604 -6.26 -15.37 -5.34
C HIS A 604 -7.32 -16.43 -5.69
N ARG A 605 -6.98 -17.70 -5.40
CA ARG A 605 -7.75 -18.89 -5.77
C ARG A 605 -9.10 -18.98 -5.07
N VAL A 606 -9.15 -18.81 -3.74
CA VAL A 606 -10.41 -18.83 -3.01
C VAL A 606 -10.95 -17.41 -3.00
N ARG A 607 -12.10 -17.20 -3.65
CA ARG A 607 -12.71 -15.87 -3.83
C ARG A 607 -14.03 -15.85 -3.09
N ALA A 608 -14.28 -14.76 -2.40
CA ALA A 608 -15.51 -14.57 -1.67
C ALA A 608 -16.07 -13.17 -1.87
N ALA A 609 -17.40 -13.07 -1.80
CA ALA A 609 -18.08 -11.80 -1.93
C ALA A 609 -19.36 -11.76 -1.10
N VAL A 610 -19.72 -10.55 -0.67
CA VAL A 610 -21.02 -10.25 -0.07
C VAL A 610 -21.51 -8.89 -0.57
N VAL A 611 -22.83 -8.74 -0.72
CA VAL A 611 -23.44 -7.46 -1.08
C VAL A 611 -23.90 -6.77 0.19
N ALA A 612 -23.46 -5.52 0.39
CA ALA A 612 -23.81 -4.70 1.53
C ALA A 612 -23.93 -3.23 1.12
N ASP A 613 -24.75 -2.46 1.82
CA ASP A 613 -25.02 -1.04 1.57
C ASP A 613 -24.32 -0.10 2.57
N SER A 614 -23.68 -0.66 3.59
CA SER A 614 -22.96 0.07 4.62
C SER A 614 -21.89 -0.80 5.29
N ALA A 615 -20.94 -0.17 5.97
CA ALA A 615 -19.95 -0.88 6.79
C ALA A 615 -20.64 -1.76 7.85
N ALA A 616 -21.71 -1.27 8.47
CA ALA A 616 -22.46 -2.02 9.47
C ALA A 616 -23.13 -3.28 8.90
N SER A 617 -23.81 -3.18 7.74
CA SER A 617 -24.43 -4.33 7.09
C SER A 617 -23.40 -5.32 6.55
N ALA A 618 -22.27 -4.83 6.05
CA ALA A 618 -21.13 -5.67 5.65
C ALA A 618 -20.57 -6.45 6.85
N ALA A 619 -20.29 -5.79 7.97
CA ALA A 619 -19.76 -6.43 9.17
C ALA A 619 -20.71 -7.52 9.72
N ALA A 620 -22.03 -7.25 9.71
CA ALA A 620 -23.03 -8.23 10.12
C ALA A 620 -23.05 -9.45 9.18
N ALA A 621 -23.07 -9.22 7.87
CA ALA A 621 -23.12 -10.29 6.88
C ALA A 621 -21.83 -11.14 6.86
N LEU A 622 -20.66 -10.53 7.06
CA LEU A 622 -19.37 -11.23 7.16
C LEU A 622 -19.29 -12.13 8.40
N ARG A 623 -19.87 -11.71 9.54
CA ARG A 623 -19.93 -12.52 10.77
C ARG A 623 -20.90 -13.69 10.65
N ASP A 624 -22.08 -13.44 10.09
CA ASP A 624 -23.12 -14.44 9.94
C ASP A 624 -22.75 -15.48 8.87
N GLY A 625 -22.18 -15.03 7.75
CA GLY A 625 -21.66 -15.88 6.69
C GLY A 625 -22.73 -16.50 5.78
N SER A 626 -24.03 -16.41 6.07
CA SER A 626 -25.07 -17.05 5.24
C SER A 626 -25.24 -16.41 3.86
N LEU A 627 -24.89 -15.13 3.73
CA LEU A 627 -24.94 -14.37 2.49
C LEU A 627 -23.58 -14.31 1.76
N VAL A 628 -22.55 -14.91 2.35
CA VAL A 628 -21.21 -14.94 1.75
C VAL A 628 -21.19 -16.01 0.67
N MET A 629 -20.94 -15.57 -0.56
CA MET A 629 -20.66 -16.46 -1.68
C MET A 629 -19.18 -16.75 -1.66
N VAL A 630 -18.80 -18.03 -1.60
CA VAL A 630 -17.41 -18.48 -1.74
C VAL A 630 -17.32 -19.37 -2.95
N ASP A 631 -16.34 -19.10 -3.80
CA ASP A 631 -16.03 -19.91 -4.96
C ASP A 631 -14.52 -20.18 -5.02
N THR A 632 -14.17 -21.30 -5.64
CA THR A 632 -12.78 -21.65 -5.91
C THR A 632 -12.53 -21.37 -7.38
N ALA A 633 -11.73 -20.34 -7.67
CA ALA A 633 -11.50 -19.88 -9.02
C ALA A 633 -11.06 -21.02 -9.93
N VAL A 634 -11.85 -21.22 -10.98
CA VAL A 634 -11.51 -21.98 -12.19
C VAL A 634 -11.13 -20.93 -13.26
N ASP A 635 -10.43 -21.33 -14.33
CA ASP A 635 -10.14 -20.45 -15.48
C ASP A 635 -11.39 -19.66 -15.93
N GLU A 636 -11.19 -18.48 -16.56
CA GLU A 636 -12.28 -17.58 -16.98
C GLU A 636 -13.47 -18.34 -17.59
N PRO A 637 -14.64 -18.35 -16.94
CA PRO A 637 -15.74 -19.21 -17.36
C PRO A 637 -16.32 -18.72 -18.68
N ALA A 638 -16.68 -19.66 -19.57
CA ALA A 638 -17.41 -19.32 -20.78
C ALA A 638 -18.81 -18.80 -20.44
N VAL A 639 -19.05 -17.50 -20.67
CA VAL A 639 -20.33 -16.85 -20.41
C VAL A 639 -21.28 -17.01 -21.61
N ALA A 640 -22.55 -17.34 -21.35
CA ALA A 640 -23.61 -17.31 -22.35
C ALA A 640 -24.72 -16.35 -21.92
N TYR A 641 -25.12 -15.43 -22.81
CA TYR A 641 -26.27 -14.57 -22.54
C TYR A 641 -27.56 -15.22 -23.03
N LEU A 642 -28.55 -15.30 -22.16
CA LEU A 642 -29.89 -15.80 -22.45
C LEU A 642 -30.87 -14.63 -22.46
N LEU A 643 -31.35 -14.25 -23.64
CA LEU A 643 -32.18 -13.08 -23.87
C LEU A 643 -33.65 -13.52 -23.93
N PRO A 644 -34.50 -13.13 -22.97
CA PRO A 644 -35.88 -13.59 -22.92
C PRO A 644 -36.75 -12.96 -24.02
N GLY A 645 -37.88 -13.61 -24.28
CA GLY A 645 -38.93 -13.08 -25.13
C GLY A 645 -39.95 -12.22 -24.37
N GLN A 646 -41.09 -11.97 -25.01
CA GLN A 646 -42.23 -11.32 -24.37
C GLN A 646 -42.82 -12.21 -23.25
N GLY A 647 -43.20 -11.60 -22.13
CA GLY A 647 -43.72 -12.27 -20.93
C GLY A 647 -42.91 -12.01 -19.65
N THR A 648 -41.72 -11.41 -19.76
CA THR A 648 -40.85 -11.08 -18.61
C THR A 648 -40.91 -9.61 -18.19
N GLN A 649 -41.65 -8.78 -18.93
CA GLN A 649 -41.78 -7.35 -18.65
C GLN A 649 -42.59 -7.11 -17.37
N ARG A 650 -42.23 -6.03 -16.66
CA ARG A 650 -42.96 -5.50 -15.50
C ARG A 650 -42.85 -3.97 -15.50
N ALA A 651 -43.85 -3.27 -14.95
CA ALA A 651 -43.77 -1.83 -14.79
C ALA A 651 -42.50 -1.42 -14.04
N GLY A 652 -41.80 -0.41 -14.56
CA GLY A 652 -40.57 0.10 -13.94
C GLY A 652 -39.33 -0.81 -14.02
N MET A 653 -39.35 -1.89 -14.81
CA MET A 653 -38.15 -2.74 -14.99
C MET A 653 -36.92 -1.90 -15.41
N ALA A 654 -35.75 -2.19 -14.83
CA ALA A 654 -34.49 -1.49 -15.08
C ALA A 654 -34.44 0.03 -14.77
N ARG A 655 -35.52 0.64 -14.24
CA ARG A 655 -35.53 2.08 -13.92
C ARG A 655 -34.48 2.48 -12.89
N GLY A 656 -34.26 1.63 -11.88
CA GLY A 656 -33.27 1.87 -10.84
C GLY A 656 -31.82 1.91 -11.36
N ILE A 657 -31.50 1.13 -12.39
CA ILE A 657 -30.15 1.10 -12.99
C ILE A 657 -29.97 2.15 -14.10
N TYR A 658 -31.06 2.58 -14.75
CA TYR A 658 -31.03 3.65 -15.74
C TYR A 658 -30.53 4.99 -15.19
N GLY A 659 -30.83 5.31 -13.93
CA GLY A 659 -30.35 6.53 -13.28
C GLY A 659 -28.99 6.41 -12.58
N THR A 660 -28.42 5.20 -12.48
CA THR A 660 -27.27 4.94 -11.59
C THR A 660 -26.09 4.29 -12.28
N VAL A 661 -26.30 3.51 -13.34
CA VAL A 661 -25.25 2.75 -14.03
C VAL A 661 -25.03 3.32 -15.42
N ARG A 662 -24.01 4.18 -15.57
CA ARG A 662 -23.71 4.92 -16.81
C ARG A 662 -23.63 4.04 -18.06
N SER A 663 -23.02 2.86 -17.97
CA SER A 663 -22.89 1.94 -19.11
C SER A 663 -24.23 1.42 -19.63
N PHE A 664 -25.20 1.24 -18.73
CA PHE A 664 -26.57 0.90 -19.07
C PHE A 664 -27.32 2.13 -19.59
N SER A 665 -27.23 3.27 -18.90
CA SER A 665 -27.93 4.52 -19.28
C SER A 665 -27.61 4.92 -20.70
N VAL A 666 -26.31 4.99 -21.06
CA VAL A 666 -25.86 5.38 -22.41
C VAL A 666 -26.42 4.45 -23.49
N ALA A 667 -26.43 3.14 -23.24
CA ALA A 667 -26.95 2.17 -24.21
C ALA A 667 -28.49 2.23 -24.32
N MET A 668 -29.16 2.57 -23.22
CA MET A 668 -30.60 2.74 -23.18
C MET A 668 -31.03 4.05 -23.87
N ASP A 669 -30.28 5.14 -23.68
CA ASP A 669 -30.49 6.44 -24.33
C ASP A 669 -30.39 6.31 -25.85
N GLU A 670 -29.36 5.63 -26.34
CA GLU A 670 -29.21 5.33 -27.77
C GLU A 670 -30.41 4.54 -28.32
N CYS A 671 -30.92 3.56 -27.55
CA CYS A 671 -32.13 2.84 -27.96
C CYS A 671 -33.37 3.74 -27.96
N ILE A 672 -33.55 4.59 -26.94
CA ILE A 672 -34.68 5.51 -26.82
C ILE A 672 -34.73 6.44 -28.04
N GLU A 673 -33.61 7.10 -28.37
CA GLU A 673 -33.51 7.99 -29.53
C GLU A 673 -33.88 7.25 -30.83
N LEU A 674 -33.32 6.05 -31.04
CA LEU A 674 -33.60 5.26 -32.24
C LEU A 674 -35.06 4.80 -32.34
N PHE A 675 -35.72 4.48 -31.22
CA PHE A 675 -37.14 4.15 -31.23
C PHE A 675 -38.03 5.38 -31.44
N GLU A 676 -37.63 6.54 -30.90
CA GLU A 676 -38.31 7.82 -31.12
C GLU A 676 -38.29 8.24 -32.60
N ASP A 677 -37.16 8.03 -33.30
CA ASP A 677 -37.04 8.24 -34.76
C ASP A 677 -38.04 7.40 -35.57
N HIS A 678 -38.54 6.30 -35.01
CA HIS A 678 -39.55 5.44 -35.61
C HIS A 678 -40.97 5.66 -35.05
N GLY A 679 -41.19 6.76 -34.33
CA GLY A 679 -42.48 7.15 -33.77
C GLY A 679 -42.91 6.34 -32.54
N VAL A 680 -41.97 5.65 -31.88
CA VAL A 680 -42.22 4.91 -30.64
C VAL A 680 -41.65 5.71 -29.46
N PRO A 681 -42.49 6.42 -28.67
CA PRO A 681 -42.02 7.21 -27.54
C PRO A 681 -41.68 6.30 -26.35
N LEU A 682 -40.55 5.57 -26.47
CA LEU A 682 -40.17 4.49 -25.58
C LEU A 682 -40.05 4.96 -24.13
N TYR A 683 -39.37 6.08 -23.88
CA TYR A 683 -39.18 6.59 -22.53
C TYR A 683 -40.53 6.87 -21.83
N ARG A 684 -41.46 7.55 -22.52
CA ARG A 684 -42.79 7.86 -21.95
C ARG A 684 -43.57 6.60 -21.59
N ARG A 685 -43.51 5.58 -22.46
CA ARG A 685 -44.24 4.31 -22.33
C ARG A 685 -43.63 3.37 -21.28
N TRP A 686 -42.32 3.38 -21.10
CA TRP A 686 -41.61 2.50 -20.17
C TRP A 686 -41.35 3.13 -18.78
N ALA A 687 -40.86 4.37 -18.75
CA ALA A 687 -40.41 5.06 -17.53
C ALA A 687 -41.23 6.31 -17.17
N GLY A 688 -42.10 6.78 -18.08
CA GLY A 688 -42.96 7.94 -17.88
C GLY A 688 -44.28 7.63 -17.16
N SER A 689 -45.17 8.62 -17.08
CA SER A 689 -46.48 8.52 -16.39
C SER A 689 -47.45 7.52 -17.02
N GLU A 690 -47.18 7.05 -18.24
CA GLU A 690 -47.97 6.04 -18.97
C GLU A 690 -47.48 4.60 -18.69
N SER A 691 -46.52 4.44 -17.77
CA SER A 691 -45.97 3.14 -17.37
C SER A 691 -46.91 2.42 -16.39
N GLY A 692 -47.65 1.43 -16.90
CA GLY A 692 -48.48 0.53 -16.13
C GLY A 692 -48.42 -0.88 -16.70
N ASP A 693 -48.71 -1.90 -15.88
CA ASP A 693 -48.65 -3.30 -16.32
C ASP A 693 -49.63 -3.60 -17.47
N GLU A 694 -50.77 -2.90 -17.55
CA GLU A 694 -51.73 -3.01 -18.66
C GLU A 694 -51.19 -2.44 -19.98
N SER A 695 -50.38 -1.37 -19.92
CA SER A 695 -49.70 -0.77 -21.07
C SER A 695 -48.62 -1.70 -21.64
N LEU A 696 -47.97 -2.48 -20.76
CA LEU A 696 -46.95 -3.48 -21.13
C LEU A 696 -47.51 -4.77 -21.75
N ALA A 697 -48.84 -4.88 -21.93
CA ALA A 697 -49.46 -5.92 -22.74
C ALA A 697 -49.45 -5.58 -24.25
N ASP A 698 -49.37 -4.28 -24.60
CA ASP A 698 -49.32 -3.82 -25.99
C ASP A 698 -47.96 -4.20 -26.62
N PRO A 699 -47.94 -4.96 -27.75
CA PRO A 699 -46.72 -5.26 -28.48
C PRO A 699 -45.89 -4.03 -28.86
N MET A 700 -46.53 -2.89 -29.14
CA MET A 700 -45.89 -1.61 -29.47
C MET A 700 -45.22 -0.92 -28.27
N VAL A 701 -45.40 -1.47 -27.06
CA VAL A 701 -44.76 -1.01 -25.83
C VAL A 701 -43.79 -2.09 -25.34
N ALA A 702 -44.24 -3.34 -25.26
CA ALA A 702 -43.49 -4.45 -24.70
C ALA A 702 -42.24 -4.82 -25.52
N GLN A 703 -42.36 -4.92 -26.86
CA GLN A 703 -41.22 -5.37 -27.67
C GLN A 703 -40.08 -4.35 -27.73
N PRO A 704 -40.34 -3.05 -27.99
CA PRO A 704 -39.30 -2.02 -27.92
C PRO A 704 -38.61 -1.98 -26.55
N ALA A 705 -39.37 -2.03 -25.46
CA ALA A 705 -38.82 -1.96 -24.10
C ALA A 705 -37.96 -3.18 -23.76
N LEU A 706 -38.43 -4.40 -24.04
CA LEU A 706 -37.67 -5.63 -23.80
C LEU A 706 -36.39 -5.69 -24.64
N PHE A 707 -36.46 -5.27 -25.92
CA PHE A 707 -35.28 -5.21 -26.77
C PHE A 707 -34.24 -4.22 -26.24
N ALA A 708 -34.67 -2.98 -25.96
CA ALA A 708 -33.79 -1.92 -25.49
C ALA A 708 -33.11 -2.29 -24.16
N ILE A 709 -33.88 -2.78 -23.19
CA ILE A 709 -33.34 -3.20 -21.88
C ILE A 709 -32.41 -4.41 -22.03
N GLY A 710 -32.80 -5.42 -22.82
CA GLY A 710 -31.95 -6.59 -23.06
C GLY A 710 -30.62 -6.21 -23.72
N TYR A 711 -30.65 -5.30 -24.69
CA TYR A 711 -29.44 -4.78 -25.35
C TYR A 711 -28.58 -3.94 -24.40
N ALA A 712 -29.20 -3.06 -23.61
CA ALA A 712 -28.51 -2.23 -22.63
C ALA A 712 -27.88 -3.06 -21.50
N LEU A 713 -28.57 -4.08 -20.99
CA LEU A 713 -28.03 -5.04 -20.02
C LEU A 713 -26.85 -5.83 -20.60
N ALA A 714 -26.97 -6.34 -21.83
CA ALA A 714 -25.88 -7.06 -22.49
C ALA A 714 -24.64 -6.17 -22.69
N THR A 715 -24.86 -4.88 -23.02
CA THR A 715 -23.79 -3.88 -23.15
C THR A 715 -23.14 -3.57 -21.81
N MET A 716 -23.93 -3.41 -20.76
CA MET A 716 -23.47 -3.19 -19.38
C MET A 716 -22.58 -4.35 -18.92
N TRP A 717 -23.08 -5.59 -18.98
CA TRP A 717 -22.32 -6.78 -18.57
C TRP A 717 -21.03 -6.97 -19.36
N ARG A 718 -21.06 -6.70 -20.67
CA ARG A 718 -19.85 -6.77 -21.51
C ARG A 718 -18.81 -5.74 -21.08
N LYS A 719 -19.23 -4.51 -20.74
CA LYS A 719 -18.33 -3.46 -20.25
C LYS A 719 -17.75 -3.76 -18.85
N LEU A 720 -18.44 -4.60 -18.06
CA LEU A 720 -17.96 -5.09 -16.77
C LEU A 720 -17.01 -6.31 -16.90
N GLY A 721 -16.65 -6.72 -18.12
CA GLY A 721 -15.72 -7.83 -18.37
C GLY A 721 -16.38 -9.19 -18.63
N ALA A 722 -17.70 -9.32 -18.43
CA ALA A 722 -18.43 -10.58 -18.63
C ALA A 722 -18.85 -10.79 -20.10
N ALA A 723 -17.93 -10.64 -21.05
CA ALA A 723 -18.25 -10.77 -22.47
C ALA A 723 -18.80 -12.17 -22.82
N PRO A 724 -19.92 -12.28 -23.55
CA PRO A 724 -20.48 -13.58 -23.89
C PRO A 724 -19.61 -14.27 -24.92
N THR A 725 -19.50 -15.60 -24.82
CA THR A 725 -18.96 -16.50 -25.86
C THR A 725 -20.08 -17.06 -26.75
N ALA A 726 -21.31 -17.07 -26.23
CA ALA A 726 -22.53 -17.47 -26.91
C ALA A 726 -23.70 -16.56 -26.51
N VAL A 727 -24.64 -16.40 -27.44
CA VAL A 727 -25.92 -15.73 -27.17
C VAL A 727 -27.06 -16.63 -27.66
N LEU A 728 -28.13 -16.68 -26.87
CA LEU A 728 -29.37 -17.36 -27.21
C LEU A 728 -30.53 -16.44 -26.89
N GLY A 729 -31.50 -16.37 -27.80
CA GLY A 729 -32.69 -15.57 -27.64
C GLY A 729 -33.94 -16.42 -27.71
N HIS A 730 -34.98 -16.05 -26.96
CA HIS A 730 -36.30 -16.67 -27.07
C HIS A 730 -37.25 -15.73 -27.82
N SER A 731 -37.69 -16.09 -29.02
CA SER A 731 -38.65 -15.30 -29.81
C SER A 731 -38.19 -13.86 -30.09
N LEU A 732 -38.68 -12.85 -29.35
CA LEU A 732 -38.17 -11.47 -29.43
C LEU A 732 -36.69 -11.40 -29.05
N GLY A 733 -36.29 -12.18 -28.04
CA GLY A 733 -34.92 -12.22 -27.57
C GLY A 733 -33.92 -12.63 -28.65
N GLU A 734 -34.34 -13.31 -29.73
CA GLU A 734 -33.44 -13.61 -30.86
C GLU A 734 -33.01 -12.35 -31.61
N LEU A 735 -33.89 -11.35 -31.72
CA LEU A 735 -33.53 -10.07 -32.34
C LEU A 735 -32.53 -9.33 -31.46
N THR A 736 -32.72 -9.35 -30.14
CA THR A 736 -31.77 -8.81 -29.16
C THR A 736 -30.43 -9.56 -29.23
N ALA A 737 -30.45 -10.89 -29.21
CA ALA A 737 -29.26 -11.72 -29.31
C ALA A 737 -28.49 -11.47 -30.61
N ALA A 738 -29.19 -11.35 -31.74
CA ALA A 738 -28.61 -11.03 -33.04
C ALA A 738 -27.95 -9.64 -33.04
N ALA A 739 -28.58 -8.63 -32.44
CA ALA A 739 -27.99 -7.30 -32.27
C ALA A 739 -26.74 -7.35 -31.37
N VAL A 740 -26.81 -8.04 -30.23
CA VAL A 740 -25.67 -8.21 -29.29
C VAL A 740 -24.50 -8.93 -29.95
N ALA A 741 -24.77 -9.95 -30.78
CA ALA A 741 -23.76 -10.68 -31.55
C ALA A 741 -23.21 -9.89 -32.76
N GLY A 742 -23.78 -8.73 -33.08
CA GLY A 742 -23.38 -7.89 -34.22
C GLY A 742 -23.86 -8.41 -35.58
N VAL A 743 -24.90 -9.25 -35.62
CA VAL A 743 -25.55 -9.69 -36.87
C VAL A 743 -26.25 -8.50 -37.55
N PHE A 744 -26.90 -7.66 -36.74
CA PHE A 744 -27.51 -6.41 -37.18
C PHE A 744 -26.79 -5.23 -36.55
N THR A 745 -26.77 -4.09 -37.25
CA THR A 745 -26.51 -2.81 -36.58
C THR A 745 -27.66 -2.49 -35.63
N LEU A 746 -27.40 -1.74 -34.56
CA LEU A 746 -28.46 -1.36 -33.62
C LEU A 746 -29.65 -0.65 -34.31
N PRO A 747 -29.45 0.31 -35.24
CA PRO A 747 -30.55 0.92 -35.98
C PRO A 747 -31.36 -0.07 -36.82
N ASP A 748 -30.71 -1.05 -37.47
CA ASP A 748 -31.41 -2.07 -38.26
C ASP A 748 -32.20 -3.04 -37.37
N ALA A 749 -31.66 -3.38 -36.20
CA ALA A 749 -32.36 -4.20 -35.21
C ALA A 749 -33.59 -3.47 -34.66
N VAL A 750 -33.48 -2.18 -34.33
CA VAL A 750 -34.60 -1.34 -33.90
C VAL A 750 -35.70 -1.31 -34.97
N ARG A 751 -35.34 -1.08 -36.23
CA ARG A 751 -36.27 -1.13 -37.37
C ARG A 751 -37.04 -2.44 -37.44
N LEU A 752 -36.33 -3.56 -37.27
CA LEU A 752 -36.93 -4.89 -37.33
C LEU A 752 -37.88 -5.15 -36.15
N VAL A 753 -37.52 -4.70 -34.95
CA VAL A 753 -38.38 -4.79 -33.76
C VAL A 753 -39.63 -3.94 -33.93
N VAL A 754 -39.52 -2.70 -34.42
CA VAL A 754 -40.69 -1.84 -34.70
C VAL A 754 -41.59 -2.48 -35.75
N ALA A 755 -41.04 -2.94 -36.87
CA ALA A 755 -41.83 -3.59 -37.93
C ALA A 755 -42.58 -4.82 -37.42
N ARG A 756 -41.93 -5.63 -36.57
CA ARG A 756 -42.56 -6.79 -35.94
C ARG A 756 -43.67 -6.38 -34.96
N ALA A 757 -43.42 -5.37 -34.14
CA ALA A 757 -44.41 -4.87 -33.18
C ALA A 757 -45.66 -4.31 -33.89
N VAL A 758 -45.48 -3.54 -34.97
CA VAL A 758 -46.57 -3.01 -35.80
C VAL A 758 -47.36 -4.16 -36.42
N ALA A 759 -46.69 -5.13 -37.03
CA ALA A 759 -47.38 -6.29 -37.63
C ALA A 759 -48.21 -7.07 -36.61
N MET A 760 -47.71 -7.23 -35.38
CA MET A 760 -48.44 -7.93 -34.31
C MET A 760 -49.61 -7.11 -33.75
N ALA A 761 -49.53 -5.78 -33.78
CA ALA A 761 -50.62 -4.90 -33.36
C ALA A 761 -51.72 -4.75 -34.43
N GLU A 762 -51.35 -4.67 -35.71
CA GLU A 762 -52.31 -4.53 -36.82
C GLU A 762 -52.98 -5.86 -37.20
N HIS A 763 -52.29 -6.98 -36.97
CA HIS A 763 -52.78 -8.33 -37.32
C HIS A 763 -52.66 -9.30 -36.14
N PRO A 764 -53.40 -9.08 -35.03
CA PRO A 764 -53.38 -10.00 -33.91
C PRO A 764 -53.96 -11.36 -34.33
N VAL A 765 -53.23 -12.45 -34.07
CA VAL A 765 -53.71 -13.80 -34.31
C VAL A 765 -54.71 -14.15 -33.20
N PRO A 766 -56.01 -14.34 -33.49
CA PRO A 766 -57.00 -14.63 -32.47
C PRO A 766 -56.68 -15.92 -31.73
N GLY A 767 -56.79 -15.91 -30.41
CA GLY A 767 -56.51 -17.06 -29.57
C GLY A 767 -55.62 -16.74 -28.39
N SER A 768 -55.04 -17.78 -27.81
CA SER A 768 -54.20 -17.69 -26.63
C SER A 768 -53.03 -18.66 -26.72
N MET A 769 -52.33 -18.85 -25.61
CA MET A 769 -51.26 -19.83 -25.46
C MET A 769 -51.45 -20.59 -24.16
N LEU A 770 -51.10 -21.87 -24.15
CA LEU A 770 -51.18 -22.78 -23.01
C LEU A 770 -49.79 -23.33 -22.72
N VAL A 771 -49.25 -23.04 -21.53
CA VAL A 771 -48.03 -23.68 -21.05
C VAL A 771 -48.38 -25.05 -20.47
N VAL A 772 -47.65 -26.09 -20.86
CA VAL A 772 -47.88 -27.48 -20.47
C VAL A 772 -46.62 -28.05 -19.84
N ALA A 773 -46.75 -28.62 -18.65
CA ALA A 773 -45.65 -29.25 -17.90
C ALA A 773 -45.38 -30.69 -18.39
N ALA A 774 -45.15 -30.84 -19.70
CA ALA A 774 -44.88 -32.10 -20.38
C ALA A 774 -43.90 -31.90 -21.54
N GLY A 775 -43.31 -32.98 -22.06
CA GLY A 775 -42.46 -32.96 -23.24
C GLY A 775 -43.27 -32.88 -24.54
N GLU A 776 -42.58 -32.67 -25.66
CA GLU A 776 -43.20 -32.63 -26.99
C GLU A 776 -43.91 -33.95 -27.33
N ASP A 777 -43.25 -35.09 -27.07
CA ASP A 777 -43.80 -36.42 -27.30
C ASP A 777 -45.04 -36.73 -26.42
N ASP A 778 -45.13 -36.14 -25.22
CA ASP A 778 -46.25 -36.36 -24.31
C ASP A 778 -47.54 -35.68 -24.79
N VAL A 779 -47.41 -34.64 -25.62
CA VAL A 779 -48.52 -33.82 -26.12
C VAL A 779 -48.76 -33.98 -27.62
N SER A 780 -47.91 -34.71 -28.34
CA SER A 780 -47.99 -34.86 -29.81
C SER A 780 -49.36 -35.35 -30.26
N ASP A 781 -49.95 -36.30 -29.53
CA ASP A 781 -51.25 -36.89 -29.85
C ASP A 781 -52.43 -36.01 -29.41
N LEU A 782 -52.15 -34.95 -28.65
CA LEU A 782 -53.14 -34.02 -28.09
C LEU A 782 -53.20 -32.69 -28.83
N VAL A 783 -52.12 -32.33 -29.53
CA VAL A 783 -51.94 -31.08 -30.26
C VAL A 783 -52.07 -31.34 -31.76
N ALA A 784 -53.23 -31.01 -32.30
CA ALA A 784 -53.52 -31.05 -33.73
C ALA A 784 -54.25 -29.76 -34.13
N GLU A 785 -54.29 -29.45 -35.44
CA GLU A 785 -55.01 -28.27 -35.93
C GLU A 785 -56.44 -28.20 -35.36
N PRO A 786 -56.88 -27.04 -34.84
CA PRO A 786 -56.29 -25.70 -34.96
C PRO A 786 -55.31 -25.31 -33.83
N LEU A 787 -54.73 -26.27 -33.11
CA LEU A 787 -53.67 -26.03 -32.12
C LEU A 787 -52.29 -26.33 -32.70
N ALA A 788 -51.27 -25.60 -32.26
CA ALA A 788 -49.89 -25.80 -32.70
C ALA A 788 -48.90 -25.73 -31.53
N LEU A 789 -47.83 -26.51 -31.63
CA LEU A 789 -46.69 -26.40 -30.72
C LEU A 789 -45.92 -25.11 -31.04
N SER A 790 -45.93 -24.17 -30.10
CA SER A 790 -45.39 -22.81 -30.28
C SER A 790 -43.99 -22.62 -29.70
N ALA A 791 -43.62 -23.41 -28.67
CA ALA A 791 -42.27 -23.43 -28.11
C ALA A 791 -42.01 -24.74 -27.36
N SER A 792 -40.76 -25.20 -27.40
CA SER A 792 -40.22 -26.26 -26.55
C SER A 792 -39.14 -25.65 -25.66
N ASN A 793 -39.46 -25.41 -24.38
CA ASN A 793 -38.59 -24.71 -23.42
C ASN A 793 -37.71 -25.67 -22.62
N GLY A 794 -37.96 -26.98 -22.72
CA GLY A 794 -37.19 -28.04 -22.07
C GLY A 794 -37.88 -29.39 -22.24
N THR A 795 -37.25 -30.46 -21.74
CA THR A 795 -37.76 -31.84 -21.89
C THR A 795 -39.12 -32.08 -21.24
N ARG A 796 -39.58 -31.17 -20.37
CA ARG A 796 -40.86 -31.26 -19.65
C ARG A 796 -41.64 -29.94 -19.65
N GLN A 797 -41.37 -29.07 -20.62
CA GLN A 797 -42.08 -27.81 -20.72
C GLN A 797 -42.26 -27.39 -22.17
N VAL A 798 -43.50 -27.43 -22.64
CA VAL A 798 -43.89 -26.97 -23.96
C VAL A 798 -44.96 -25.89 -23.86
N CYS A 799 -45.11 -25.12 -24.93
CA CYS A 799 -46.15 -24.12 -25.07
C CYS A 799 -46.97 -24.40 -26.33
N VAL A 800 -48.29 -24.45 -26.20
CA VAL A 800 -49.22 -24.67 -27.31
C VAL A 800 -49.95 -23.36 -27.60
N SER A 801 -50.09 -22.97 -28.86
CA SER A 801 -50.89 -21.81 -29.26
C SER A 801 -52.05 -22.22 -30.15
N GLY A 802 -53.13 -21.43 -30.14
CA GLY A 802 -54.35 -21.71 -30.91
C GLY A 802 -55.55 -20.96 -30.36
N PRO A 803 -56.77 -21.20 -30.89
CA PRO A 803 -57.95 -20.51 -30.41
C PRO A 803 -58.30 -20.91 -28.96
N THR A 804 -58.81 -19.94 -28.19
CA THR A 804 -58.91 -20.03 -26.73
C THR A 804 -59.77 -21.20 -26.27
N GLU A 805 -60.91 -21.44 -26.93
CA GLU A 805 -61.82 -22.54 -26.61
C GLU A 805 -61.13 -23.90 -26.73
N GLN A 806 -60.36 -24.12 -27.81
CA GLN A 806 -59.63 -25.38 -28.03
C GLN A 806 -58.47 -25.55 -27.05
N LEU A 807 -57.86 -24.45 -26.58
CA LEU A 807 -56.86 -24.50 -25.51
C LEU A 807 -57.48 -24.83 -24.15
N GLU A 808 -58.69 -24.37 -23.86
CA GLU A 808 -59.44 -24.74 -22.66
C GLU A 808 -59.85 -26.23 -22.69
N GLU A 809 -60.31 -26.73 -23.84
CA GLU A 809 -60.56 -28.16 -24.04
C GLU A 809 -59.28 -29.00 -23.90
N LEU A 810 -58.16 -28.53 -24.45
CA LEU A 810 -56.86 -29.16 -24.25
C LEU A 810 -56.47 -29.16 -22.76
N ALA A 811 -56.67 -28.06 -22.04
CA ALA A 811 -56.37 -27.98 -20.61
C ALA A 811 -57.18 -29.01 -19.79
N VAL A 812 -58.46 -29.22 -20.11
CA VAL A 812 -59.29 -30.25 -19.47
C VAL A 812 -58.76 -31.66 -19.79
N ARG A 813 -58.36 -31.92 -21.05
CA ARG A 813 -57.75 -33.21 -21.45
C ARG A 813 -56.39 -33.46 -20.78
N LEU A 814 -55.58 -32.42 -20.61
CA LEU A 814 -54.31 -32.50 -19.89
C LEU A 814 -54.55 -32.76 -18.40
N GLN A 815 -55.55 -32.11 -17.81
CA GLN A 815 -55.93 -32.33 -16.42
C GLN A 815 -56.39 -33.77 -16.16
N SER A 816 -57.14 -34.40 -17.08
CA SER A 816 -57.55 -35.80 -16.95
C SER A 816 -56.35 -36.77 -17.02
N ARG A 817 -55.27 -36.38 -17.70
CA ARG A 817 -53.97 -37.07 -17.71
C ARG A 817 -53.05 -36.67 -16.56
N LYS A 818 -53.53 -35.86 -15.61
CA LYS A 818 -52.74 -35.31 -14.48
C LYS A 818 -51.52 -34.49 -14.94
N ILE A 819 -51.60 -33.89 -16.12
CA ILE A 819 -50.59 -32.98 -16.65
C ILE A 819 -50.99 -31.55 -16.27
N ILE A 820 -50.06 -30.83 -15.65
CA ILE A 820 -50.28 -29.44 -15.23
C ILE A 820 -50.22 -28.54 -16.47
N SER A 821 -51.21 -27.69 -16.65
CA SER A 821 -51.24 -26.69 -17.71
C SER A 821 -51.80 -25.36 -17.23
N LYS A 822 -51.36 -24.25 -17.85
CA LYS A 822 -51.81 -22.89 -17.52
C LYS A 822 -51.97 -22.05 -18.78
N VAL A 823 -53.17 -21.50 -18.98
CA VAL A 823 -53.44 -20.54 -20.06
C VAL A 823 -52.74 -19.22 -19.74
N LEU A 824 -52.00 -18.69 -20.71
CA LEU A 824 -51.37 -17.38 -20.64
C LEU A 824 -52.42 -16.31 -20.90
N ARG A 825 -52.45 -15.27 -20.07
CA ARG A 825 -53.48 -14.20 -20.12
C ARG A 825 -53.32 -13.24 -21.32
N HIS A 826 -52.66 -13.66 -22.39
CA HIS A 826 -52.37 -12.84 -23.56
C HIS A 826 -53.43 -13.10 -24.64
N ALA A 827 -53.96 -12.04 -25.26
CA ALA A 827 -54.95 -12.10 -26.32
C ALA A 827 -54.30 -12.30 -27.71
N ALA A 828 -53.40 -13.28 -27.83
CA ALA A 828 -52.80 -13.66 -29.10
C ALA A 828 -52.17 -15.07 -29.07
N ALA A 829 -52.33 -15.81 -30.16
CA ALA A 829 -51.67 -17.10 -30.38
C ALA A 829 -50.33 -16.92 -31.12
N PHE A 830 -49.26 -16.57 -30.38
CA PHE A 830 -47.93 -16.38 -30.99
C PHE A 830 -47.34 -17.69 -31.52
N HIS A 831 -46.52 -17.58 -32.59
CA HIS A 831 -45.92 -18.70 -33.32
C HIS A 831 -46.94 -19.73 -33.85
N HIS A 832 -48.21 -19.34 -33.97
CA HIS A 832 -49.24 -20.17 -34.59
C HIS A 832 -49.12 -20.11 -36.12
N PRO A 833 -49.28 -21.24 -36.85
CA PRO A 833 -49.17 -21.29 -38.31
C PRO A 833 -50.13 -20.33 -39.05
N GLY A 834 -51.29 -20.03 -38.44
CA GLY A 834 -52.25 -19.04 -38.97
C GLY A 834 -51.78 -17.58 -38.90
N GLY A 835 -50.64 -17.30 -38.25
CA GLY A 835 -50.03 -15.97 -38.12
C GLY A 835 -48.99 -15.63 -39.18
N ALA A 836 -49.18 -16.07 -40.43
CA ALA A 836 -48.26 -15.71 -41.51
C ALA A 836 -48.20 -14.17 -41.67
N PRO A 837 -47.01 -13.57 -41.82
CA PRO A 837 -46.90 -12.12 -42.00
C PRO A 837 -47.63 -11.73 -43.31
N PRO A 838 -48.29 -10.56 -43.37
CA PRO A 838 -48.77 -10.07 -44.65
C PRO A 838 -47.57 -9.98 -45.59
N ARG A 839 -47.65 -10.63 -46.76
CA ARG A 839 -46.81 -10.24 -47.89
C ARG A 839 -47.23 -8.83 -48.27
N THR A 840 -46.59 -7.81 -47.72
CA THR A 840 -46.83 -6.42 -48.13
C THR A 840 -46.41 -6.27 -49.60
N PRO A 841 -47.34 -5.98 -50.53
CA PRO A 841 -46.96 -5.61 -51.89
C PRO A 841 -46.43 -4.17 -51.83
N GLY A 842 -45.12 -3.97 -51.97
CA GLY A 842 -44.60 -2.65 -52.38
C GLY A 842 -43.51 -1.96 -51.55
N ARG A 843 -43.03 -2.50 -50.42
CA ARG A 843 -41.82 -1.96 -49.76
C ARG A 843 -40.80 -3.07 -49.51
N LYS A 844 -39.83 -3.21 -50.42
CA LYS A 844 -38.57 -3.90 -50.11
C LYS A 844 -37.94 -3.15 -48.92
N PRO A 845 -37.48 -3.83 -47.85
CA PRO A 845 -36.56 -3.20 -46.93
C PRO A 845 -35.36 -2.73 -47.78
N SER A 846 -35.08 -1.43 -47.76
CA SER A 846 -33.85 -0.90 -48.34
C SER A 846 -32.66 -1.63 -47.72
N ARG A 847 -31.60 -1.83 -48.53
CA ARG A 847 -30.40 -2.63 -48.24
C ARG A 847 -30.02 -2.64 -46.73
N MET A 848 -30.37 -3.70 -46.01
CA MET A 848 -29.80 -3.98 -44.69
C MET A 848 -28.32 -4.29 -44.87
N SER A 849 -27.47 -3.69 -44.04
CA SER A 849 -26.03 -3.94 -44.06
C SER A 849 -25.74 -5.18 -43.19
N TRP A 850 -25.03 -6.16 -43.76
CA TRP A 850 -24.61 -7.38 -43.07
C TRP A 850 -23.08 -7.30 -42.87
N PRO A 851 -22.58 -7.14 -41.64
CA PRO A 851 -21.14 -7.13 -41.39
C PRO A 851 -20.53 -8.51 -41.68
N ALA A 852 -19.37 -8.54 -42.35
CA ALA A 852 -18.77 -9.77 -42.90
C ALA A 852 -18.04 -10.68 -41.87
N ARG A 853 -18.06 -10.37 -40.56
CA ARG A 853 -17.38 -11.19 -39.52
C ARG A 853 -18.14 -11.19 -38.20
N HIS A 854 -18.56 -12.38 -37.76
CA HIS A 854 -19.24 -12.61 -36.48
C HIS A 854 -18.23 -12.68 -35.33
N ARG A 855 -18.51 -12.01 -34.21
CA ARG A 855 -17.64 -12.06 -33.01
C ARG A 855 -18.05 -13.14 -32.00
N CYS A 856 -19.24 -13.74 -32.15
CA CYS A 856 -19.77 -14.80 -31.27
C CYS A 856 -20.73 -15.75 -31.99
N ARG A 857 -20.89 -16.98 -31.48
CA ARG A 857 -21.83 -17.96 -32.05
C ARG A 857 -23.26 -17.62 -31.63
N SER A 858 -24.15 -17.43 -32.60
CA SER A 858 -25.60 -17.37 -32.41
C SER A 858 -26.18 -18.75 -32.69
N THR A 859 -27.01 -19.26 -31.77
CA THR A 859 -27.71 -20.54 -31.94
C THR A 859 -29.20 -20.30 -32.11
N ARG A 860 -29.81 -20.94 -33.11
CA ARG A 860 -31.26 -20.89 -33.34
C ARG A 860 -31.94 -22.05 -32.60
N PRO A 861 -33.01 -21.80 -31.82
CA PRO A 861 -33.91 -22.88 -31.41
C PRO A 861 -34.54 -23.48 -32.67
N THR A 862 -34.32 -24.76 -32.92
CA THR A 862 -35.01 -25.51 -33.97
C THR A 862 -35.78 -26.65 -33.31
N PRO A 863 -37.09 -26.84 -33.62
CA PRO A 863 -37.75 -28.08 -33.28
C PRO A 863 -37.21 -29.17 -34.21
N GLY A 864 -36.61 -30.21 -33.63
CA GLY A 864 -35.90 -31.26 -34.35
C GLY A 864 -34.38 -31.09 -34.30
N GLY A 865 -33.72 -31.94 -33.49
CA GLY A 865 -32.29 -31.85 -33.23
C GLY A 865 -31.41 -31.96 -34.47
N SER A 866 -30.66 -30.89 -34.75
CA SER A 866 -29.25 -30.93 -35.14
C SER A 866 -28.70 -29.50 -35.10
N PRO A 867 -27.54 -29.22 -34.47
CA PRO A 867 -26.96 -27.89 -34.48
C PRO A 867 -26.51 -27.57 -35.90
N ILE A 868 -27.24 -26.70 -36.59
CA ILE A 868 -26.79 -26.14 -37.86
C ILE A 868 -25.55 -25.30 -37.55
N ARG A 869 -24.37 -25.88 -37.83
CA ARG A 869 -23.11 -25.14 -37.95
C ARG A 869 -23.24 -24.18 -39.12
N THR A 870 -23.58 -22.93 -38.86
CA THR A 870 -23.27 -21.83 -39.80
C THR A 870 -21.79 -21.49 -39.68
N ARG A 871 -21.05 -21.60 -40.79
CA ARG A 871 -19.64 -21.19 -40.90
C ARG A 871 -19.46 -19.70 -40.68
#